data_AF-A0A9D2S3S8-F1
#
_entry.id   AF-A0A9D2S3S8-F1
#
_cell.length_a   1.000
_cell.length_b   1.000
_cell.length_c   1.000
_cell.angle_alpha   90.00
_cell.angle_beta   90.00
_cell.angle_gamma   90.00
#
_symmetry.space_group_name_H-M   'P 1'
#
loop_
_entity.id
_entity.type
_entity.pdbx_description
1 polymer ?
#
loop_
_entity_poly.entity_id
_entity_poly.type
_entity_poly.pdbx_seq_one_letter_code
_entity_poly.pdbx_strand_id
1 'polypeptide(L)'
;MILTILSQDAHSTTVGWPAVAGAARYALLWSDRFSDTVRFKTAAETAETSFRFVRSTHIPYYLKARAFDAAGALLAESEVLTTPVARVLRPQLETLGRGLVALPAKNGVFLSWRLLRGEVSGYSATGLTGTDFILYKNGEKLAAVTDSTNYLDPAGTAGDAYAVAPVVDGREGAPCAAVRPWANGYLDLPLQKPADGVTPAGDAFTYHANDMSVADVDGDGELEYLVKWDPSNSQDVSIKGYTGRCYIDCYKLDGQLLWRLDMGPNIRAGAHYTQFMAYDFDGDGRAELAVKTAPGTKMTAYAPDGTVRWERYITMPQADLDAGYSHLDNYVCSAESYREHLIDVFAGWHARAEVISGQWPQTLEECFGIAPKYSYPLSRDDAAALADYFLDVYAPSRSPRNELRKFEGFIYEGPEYLTMFDGTGAERETIPFKFGRVDDGLAWGDYAWPRIEPCNRVDRFNSGVAYLDGERPYLIVCRGYYTRATIVAYDFFAGRFHEVFSVDSGFVPMSNPFNISCPHAEIGTDPAYGLLAGQGNHSISTADVDGDGCMEIVYGAACLDHDGSLLYSSYGNLPDGRRAKFGHGDSMHVADIDPDSPGLDIFNVYEEGVNAPYGWAMRDAETGEPRFGEYFEGDLGRCMIGKIDPATRGLQVWVQDVRDCRGNVLPLKPPSTNMKIYWAGDLSTQVTDGTDYLHEEKCGVVNDITHGVMLHPESTATNNGTKGNPCLVADIFGDFREELLVRKADDSAIRIYTSTDLTAHKLFTLLHDPQYRCGVAWQNNCYNQPGYPSFYYASDMNFADVLPALKAKPTVFLAADSTVQSYAPDEAPLTGWGQQLWRCAGGAALCRADHREGCPFPQETRYTLPALVIDNCAMGGRSSRTFREEGRLADIESQLKPGDYLVVQFGHNDANPDKPERYVAAADFGASLRPYLEAARSRGALLVLVSPIAMREFDETGRCPAPFAAHRAAMAAFARENGVPFLDLGAETAAANTAAGPLRTTTWYRQLPDGSQDNAHLQTAGALRFARAFVAALHKNTDPRLDLLRAVFPL
;
A
#
# COMPACT_ATOMS: atom_id res chain seq x y z
N MET A 1 1.73 37.15 11.79
CA MET A 1 2.83 36.66 10.92
C MET A 1 2.19 35.93 9.74
N ILE A 2 2.74 36.01 8.53
CA ILE A 2 2.16 35.32 7.35
C ILE A 2 3.20 34.33 6.82
N LEU A 3 2.76 33.10 6.58
CA LEU A 3 3.56 32.02 6.00
C LEU A 3 3.25 31.91 4.50
N THR A 4 4.27 31.81 3.66
CA THR A 4 4.12 31.75 2.18
C THR A 4 4.97 30.64 1.57
N ILE A 5 4.48 30.01 0.51
CA ILE A 5 5.25 29.04 -0.29
C ILE A 5 6.26 29.79 -1.16
N LEU A 6 7.54 29.44 -1.03
CA LEU A 6 8.63 29.99 -1.84
C LEU A 6 8.89 29.11 -3.08
N SER A 7 8.84 27.80 -2.90
CA SER A 7 8.99 26.81 -3.97
C SER A 7 8.43 25.45 -3.55
N GLN A 8 8.06 24.62 -4.52
CA GLN A 8 7.58 23.26 -4.29
C GLN A 8 7.98 22.36 -5.45
N ASP A 9 8.38 21.13 -5.14
CA ASP A 9 8.65 20.05 -6.08
C ASP A 9 7.92 18.77 -5.61
N ALA A 10 8.14 17.64 -6.27
CA ALA A 10 7.44 16.40 -5.93
C ALA A 10 7.71 15.91 -4.50
N HIS A 11 8.84 16.29 -3.89
CA HIS A 11 9.39 15.72 -2.64
C HIS A 11 9.47 16.73 -1.49
N SER A 12 9.24 18.02 -1.74
CA SER A 12 9.37 19.04 -0.72
C SER A 12 8.62 20.33 -1.01
N THR A 13 8.23 21.02 0.06
CA THR A 13 7.71 22.38 0.02
C THR A 13 8.62 23.31 0.83
N THR A 14 9.14 24.36 0.21
CA THR A 14 9.90 25.40 0.92
C THR A 14 8.97 26.56 1.25
N VAL A 15 8.90 26.90 2.53
CA VAL A 15 8.08 28.00 3.05
C VAL A 15 8.95 29.10 3.65
N GLY A 16 8.42 30.32 3.69
CA GLY A 16 9.08 31.48 4.29
C GLY A 16 8.09 32.43 4.97
N TRP A 17 8.59 33.23 5.91
CA TRP A 17 7.81 34.21 6.65
C TRP A 17 8.63 35.47 6.96
N PRO A 18 8.01 36.62 7.24
CA PRO A 18 8.73 37.81 7.70
C PRO A 18 9.33 37.61 9.10
N ALA A 19 10.50 38.20 9.35
CA ALA A 19 11.10 38.24 10.68
C ALA A 19 10.16 38.93 11.70
N VAL A 20 10.16 38.42 12.94
CA VAL A 20 9.33 38.91 14.05
C VAL A 20 10.27 39.58 15.04
N ALA A 21 9.99 40.84 15.38
CA ALA A 21 10.84 41.60 16.29
C ALA A 21 10.97 40.91 17.65
N GLY A 22 12.21 40.72 18.11
CA GLY A 22 12.51 40.04 19.39
C GLY A 22 12.51 38.51 19.32
N ALA A 23 12.17 37.90 18.18
CA ALA A 23 12.24 36.45 18.02
C ALA A 23 13.70 35.98 17.99
N ALA A 24 14.00 34.97 18.81
CA ALA A 24 15.28 34.26 18.81
C ALA A 24 15.20 32.93 18.04
N ARG A 25 14.01 32.34 17.95
CA ARG A 25 13.76 31.07 17.25
C ARG A 25 12.33 30.99 16.73
N TYR A 26 12.13 30.10 15.78
CA TYR A 26 10.84 29.74 15.20
C TYR A 26 10.64 28.22 15.30
N ALA A 27 9.41 27.79 15.55
CA ALA A 27 9.01 26.39 15.37
C ALA A 27 8.08 26.31 14.15
N LEU A 28 8.41 25.44 13.19
CA LEU A 28 7.50 25.06 12.12
C LEU A 28 6.70 23.85 12.56
N LEU A 29 5.38 23.95 12.45
CA LEU A 29 4.42 22.94 12.82
C LEU A 29 3.70 22.44 11.58
N TRP A 30 3.37 21.15 11.53
CA TRP A 30 2.70 20.54 10.39
C TRP A 30 1.59 19.55 10.79
N SER A 31 0.66 19.33 9.86
CA SER A 31 -0.30 18.23 9.85
C SER A 31 -0.61 17.81 8.41
N ASP A 32 -0.95 16.55 8.19
CA ASP A 32 -1.47 15.96 6.94
C ASP A 32 -2.99 16.14 6.78
N ARG A 33 -3.64 16.67 7.81
CA ARG A 33 -5.09 16.91 7.88
C ARG A 33 -5.39 18.21 8.65
N PHE A 34 -6.64 18.65 8.63
CA PHE A 34 -7.01 19.88 9.32
C PHE A 34 -8.46 19.89 9.79
N SER A 35 -8.62 20.16 11.08
CA SER A 35 -9.89 20.43 11.75
C SER A 35 -9.62 21.20 13.05
N ASP A 36 -10.67 21.59 13.76
CA ASP A 36 -10.56 22.24 15.07
C ASP A 36 -9.96 21.33 16.17
N THR A 37 -9.98 20.01 15.98
CA THR A 37 -9.47 19.02 16.95
C THR A 37 -8.06 18.54 16.64
N VAL A 38 -7.63 18.68 15.37
CA VAL A 38 -6.35 18.18 14.89
C VAL A 38 -5.19 18.97 15.48
N ARG A 39 -4.22 18.23 16.02
CA ARG A 39 -2.95 18.74 16.53
C ARG A 39 -1.93 18.85 15.40
N PHE A 40 -0.91 19.67 15.62
CA PHE A 40 0.22 19.79 14.73
C PHE A 40 1.48 19.22 15.40
N LYS A 41 2.29 18.50 14.63
CA LYS A 41 3.62 18.05 15.03
C LYS A 41 4.65 19.14 14.73
N THR A 42 5.72 19.22 15.52
CA THR A 42 6.86 20.09 15.20
C THR A 42 7.69 19.44 14.10
N ALA A 43 7.79 20.08 12.94
CA ALA A 43 8.69 19.66 11.87
C ALA A 43 10.14 20.01 12.19
N ALA A 44 10.37 21.23 12.71
CA ALA A 44 11.69 21.70 13.09
C ALA A 44 11.62 22.98 13.95
N GLU A 45 12.73 23.27 14.62
CA GLU A 45 13.01 24.60 15.17
C GLU A 45 14.19 25.24 14.44
N THR A 46 14.11 26.54 14.14
CA THR A 46 15.14 27.27 13.37
C THR A 46 15.24 28.73 13.80
N ALA A 47 16.41 29.35 13.66
CA ALA A 47 16.57 30.80 13.78
C ALA A 47 16.32 31.54 12.45
N GLU A 48 16.24 30.79 11.35
CA GLU A 48 15.96 31.32 10.02
C GLU A 48 14.47 31.61 9.83
N THR A 49 14.15 32.36 8.78
CA THR A 49 12.76 32.71 8.42
C THR A 49 12.28 31.95 7.18
N SER A 50 12.91 30.82 6.89
CA SER A 50 12.53 29.88 5.84
C SER A 50 12.84 28.45 6.27
N PHE A 51 12.08 27.50 5.75
CA PHE A 51 12.29 26.08 6.02
C PHE A 51 11.89 25.22 4.81
N ARG A 52 12.67 24.18 4.52
CA ARG A 52 12.35 23.16 3.52
C ARG A 52 11.69 21.98 4.21
N PHE A 53 10.38 21.85 4.05
CA PHE A 53 9.59 20.72 4.54
C PHE A 53 9.71 19.57 3.53
N VAL A 54 10.39 18.49 3.91
CA VAL A 54 10.66 17.33 3.06
C VAL A 54 9.59 16.28 3.34
N ARG A 55 8.60 16.21 2.45
CA ARG A 55 7.52 15.21 2.37
C ARG A 55 6.96 15.21 0.96
N SER A 56 6.38 14.10 0.55
CA SER A 56 5.83 13.98 -0.79
C SER A 56 4.59 14.82 -0.96
N THR A 57 4.58 15.62 -2.01
CA THR A 57 3.54 16.61 -2.29
C THR A 57 2.30 16.02 -2.98
N HIS A 58 2.05 14.73 -2.76
CA HIS A 58 0.92 14.01 -3.32
C HIS A 58 -0.39 14.28 -2.55
N ILE A 59 -0.29 14.77 -1.32
CA ILE A 59 -1.38 15.28 -0.50
C ILE A 59 -1.12 16.73 -0.08
N PRO A 60 -2.17 17.51 0.28
CA PRO A 60 -1.99 18.79 0.94
C PRO A 60 -1.55 18.61 2.39
N TYR A 61 -0.53 19.38 2.80
CA TYR A 61 -0.14 19.55 4.20
C TYR A 61 -0.60 20.91 4.72
N TYR A 62 -0.77 21.00 6.03
CA TYR A 62 -1.17 22.19 6.75
C TYR A 62 0.00 22.64 7.61
N LEU A 63 0.52 23.84 7.37
CA LEU A 63 1.73 24.36 7.99
C LEU A 63 1.44 25.61 8.82
N LYS A 64 2.10 25.74 9.97
CA LYS A 64 2.10 26.95 10.79
C LYS A 64 3.51 27.26 11.30
N ALA A 65 3.83 28.53 11.49
CA ALA A 65 5.03 28.95 12.18
C ALA A 65 4.70 29.64 13.51
N ARG A 66 5.51 29.41 14.53
CA ARG A 66 5.48 30.11 15.83
C ARG A 66 6.81 30.78 16.09
N ALA A 67 6.79 32.04 16.47
CA ALA A 67 7.98 32.80 16.83
C ALA A 67 8.13 32.88 18.35
N PHE A 68 9.31 32.60 18.88
CA PHE A 68 9.60 32.66 20.31
C PHE A 68 10.77 33.60 20.61
N ASP A 69 10.71 34.28 21.74
CA ASP A 69 11.86 35.03 22.26
C ASP A 69 12.93 34.10 22.87
N ALA A 70 14.03 34.69 23.35
CA ALA A 70 15.13 33.96 23.97
C ALA A 70 14.77 33.26 25.29
N ALA A 71 13.69 33.68 25.96
CA ALA A 71 13.17 33.04 27.17
C ALA A 71 12.13 31.94 26.86
N GLY A 72 11.77 31.76 25.59
CA GLY A 72 10.78 30.77 25.14
C GLY A 72 9.34 31.29 25.14
N ALA A 73 9.10 32.58 25.34
CA ALA A 73 7.75 33.14 25.26
C ALA A 73 7.29 33.28 23.80
N LEU A 74 6.06 32.89 23.52
CA LEU A 74 5.45 33.02 22.19
C LEU A 74 5.20 34.50 21.86
N LEU A 75 5.80 34.97 20.76
CA LEU A 75 5.66 36.34 20.27
C LEU A 75 4.59 36.47 19.17
N ALA A 76 4.50 35.47 18.28
CA ALA A 76 3.55 35.45 17.18
C ALA A 76 3.31 34.03 16.66
N GLU A 77 2.13 33.79 16.10
CA GLU A 77 1.77 32.60 15.32
C GLU A 77 1.32 33.05 13.92
N SER A 78 1.53 32.20 12.90
CA SER A 78 0.94 32.40 11.58
C SER A 78 -0.44 31.76 11.47
N GLU A 79 -1.25 32.25 10.53
CA GLU A 79 -2.37 31.46 10.03
C GLU A 79 -1.88 30.13 9.43
N VAL A 80 -2.79 29.16 9.28
CA VAL A 80 -2.51 27.90 8.60
C VAL A 80 -2.30 28.16 7.11
N LEU A 81 -1.19 27.66 6.59
CA LEU A 81 -0.94 27.55 5.15
C LEU A 81 -1.25 26.13 4.70
N THR A 82 -2.14 25.98 3.72
CA THR A 82 -2.36 24.69 3.04
C THR A 82 -1.45 24.60 1.82
N THR A 83 -0.65 23.54 1.71
CA THR A 83 0.18 23.29 0.53
C THR A 83 -0.68 22.72 -0.61
N PRO A 84 -0.43 23.10 -1.87
CA PRO A 84 -1.08 22.46 -3.00
C PRO A 84 -0.53 21.05 -3.23
N VAL A 85 -1.28 20.24 -3.98
CA VAL A 85 -0.78 18.98 -4.54
C VAL A 85 0.14 19.30 -5.71
N ALA A 86 1.35 18.72 -5.72
CA ALA A 86 2.33 18.87 -6.79
C ALA A 86 2.87 17.54 -7.35
N ARG A 87 2.51 16.39 -6.75
CA ARG A 87 2.78 15.04 -7.25
C ARG A 87 1.46 14.28 -7.38
N VAL A 88 1.36 13.37 -8.35
CA VAL A 88 0.24 12.40 -8.44
C VAL A 88 0.86 11.02 -8.38
N LEU A 89 0.55 10.27 -7.33
CA LEU A 89 0.91 8.85 -7.25
C LEU A 89 -0.08 8.02 -8.06
N ARG A 90 0.45 7.06 -8.80
CA ARG A 90 -0.31 6.06 -9.55
C ARG A 90 0.05 4.68 -9.05
N PRO A 91 -0.40 4.30 -7.84
CA PRO A 91 -0.22 2.94 -7.39
C PRO A 91 -0.82 1.98 -8.43
N GLN A 92 -0.06 0.96 -8.79
CA GLN A 92 -0.53 -0.21 -9.49
C GLN A 92 -1.61 -0.85 -8.62
N LEU A 93 -2.80 -1.05 -9.19
CA LEU A 93 -3.95 -1.67 -8.54
C LEU A 93 -4.43 -2.81 -9.43
N GLU A 94 -4.98 -3.86 -8.83
CA GLU A 94 -5.63 -4.94 -9.56
C GLU A 94 -6.80 -4.38 -10.41
N THR A 95 -6.99 -4.93 -11.61
CA THR A 95 -8.12 -4.55 -12.47
C THR A 95 -9.34 -5.35 -12.08
N LEU A 96 -10.01 -4.94 -11.01
CA LEU A 96 -11.14 -5.68 -10.47
C LEU A 96 -12.45 -5.46 -11.24
N GLY A 97 -13.20 -6.56 -11.39
CA GLY A 97 -14.59 -6.58 -11.82
C GLY A 97 -15.51 -5.93 -10.78
N ARG A 98 -16.82 -5.91 -11.08
CA ARG A 98 -17.81 -5.25 -10.21
C ARG A 98 -18.01 -5.97 -8.87
N GLY A 99 -17.62 -7.25 -8.77
CA GLY A 99 -17.78 -8.04 -7.55
C GLY A 99 -19.22 -8.07 -7.07
N LEU A 100 -20.20 -8.09 -7.97
CA LEU A 100 -21.60 -8.02 -7.59
C LEU A 100 -22.00 -9.30 -6.86
N VAL A 101 -22.56 -9.17 -5.66
CA VAL A 101 -23.15 -10.28 -4.90
C VAL A 101 -24.61 -10.02 -4.59
N ALA A 102 -25.38 -11.11 -4.49
CA ALA A 102 -26.78 -11.10 -4.13
C ALA A 102 -27.04 -12.14 -3.05
N LEU A 103 -27.72 -11.75 -1.98
CA LEU A 103 -27.98 -12.60 -0.82
C LEU A 103 -29.43 -12.49 -0.35
N PRO A 104 -30.02 -13.59 0.15
CA PRO A 104 -31.28 -13.53 0.86
C PRO A 104 -31.09 -12.69 2.13
N ALA A 105 -31.98 -11.73 2.32
CA ALA A 105 -32.05 -10.91 3.52
C ALA A 105 -33.45 -11.02 4.15
N LYS A 106 -33.59 -10.59 5.40
CA LYS A 106 -34.85 -10.71 6.16
C LYS A 106 -36.08 -10.15 5.42
N ASN A 107 -35.89 -9.09 4.64
CA ASN A 107 -36.96 -8.36 3.96
C ASN A 107 -36.76 -8.28 2.43
N GLY A 108 -36.08 -9.24 1.79
CA GLY A 108 -35.89 -9.26 0.34
C GLY A 108 -34.55 -9.86 -0.10
N VAL A 109 -34.00 -9.35 -1.20
CA VAL A 109 -32.66 -9.67 -1.67
C VAL A 109 -31.74 -8.48 -1.45
N PHE A 110 -30.68 -8.67 -0.68
CA PHE A 110 -29.60 -7.72 -0.51
C PHE A 110 -28.60 -7.85 -1.67
N LEU A 111 -28.16 -6.72 -2.20
CA LEU A 111 -27.20 -6.59 -3.29
C LEU A 111 -26.05 -5.71 -2.83
N SER A 112 -24.84 -6.06 -3.21
CA SER A 112 -23.64 -5.26 -2.92
C SER A 112 -22.64 -5.37 -4.06
N TRP A 113 -21.90 -4.30 -4.36
CA TRP A 113 -20.89 -4.27 -5.41
C TRP A 113 -19.79 -3.25 -5.12
N ARG A 114 -18.68 -3.37 -5.84
CA ARG A 114 -17.50 -2.53 -5.60
C ARG A 114 -17.73 -1.14 -6.17
N LEU A 115 -17.28 -0.11 -5.46
CA LEU A 115 -16.84 1.14 -6.09
C LEU A 115 -15.34 1.02 -6.32
N LEU A 116 -14.85 1.25 -7.53
CA LEU A 116 -13.42 1.20 -7.79
C LEU A 116 -12.77 2.55 -7.44
N ARG A 117 -11.54 2.58 -6.93
CA ARG A 117 -10.85 3.85 -6.60
C ARG A 117 -10.79 4.82 -7.78
N GLY A 118 -10.58 4.30 -8.99
CA GLY A 118 -10.58 5.07 -10.23
C GLY A 118 -11.94 5.64 -10.63
N GLU A 119 -13.02 5.33 -9.90
CA GLU A 119 -14.38 5.85 -10.08
C GLU A 119 -14.72 6.99 -9.10
N VAL A 120 -13.81 7.31 -8.16
CA VAL A 120 -13.98 8.37 -7.17
C VAL A 120 -13.59 9.73 -7.75
N SER A 121 -14.41 10.74 -7.54
CA SER A 121 -14.13 12.12 -7.96
C SER A 121 -14.29 13.17 -6.86
N GLY A 122 -14.87 12.80 -5.71
CA GLY A 122 -15.07 13.70 -4.59
C GLY A 122 -15.51 12.97 -3.32
N TYR A 123 -16.10 13.71 -2.40
CA TYR A 123 -16.65 13.22 -1.13
C TYR A 123 -17.88 14.04 -0.71
N SER A 124 -18.63 13.51 0.24
CA SER A 124 -19.80 14.10 0.89
C SER A 124 -19.70 13.91 2.42
N ALA A 125 -20.75 14.29 3.15
CA ALA A 125 -20.81 14.03 4.59
C ALA A 125 -20.96 12.54 4.95
N THR A 126 -21.42 11.70 4.01
CA THR A 126 -21.75 10.29 4.27
C THR A 126 -20.91 9.31 3.46
N GLY A 127 -20.08 9.77 2.52
CA GLY A 127 -19.36 8.87 1.62
C GLY A 127 -18.42 9.57 0.66
N LEU A 128 -17.69 8.78 -0.11
CA LEU A 128 -17.07 9.23 -1.36
C LEU A 128 -18.13 9.44 -2.44
N THR A 129 -17.85 10.35 -3.37
CA THR A 129 -18.70 10.62 -4.54
C THR A 129 -17.96 10.31 -5.83
N GLY A 130 -18.69 10.05 -6.91
CA GLY A 130 -18.09 9.48 -8.11
C GLY A 130 -19.11 8.99 -9.12
N THR A 131 -18.83 7.82 -9.67
CA THR A 131 -19.73 7.04 -10.51
C THR A 131 -21.01 6.68 -9.76
N ASP A 132 -22.15 6.85 -10.44
CA ASP A 132 -23.47 6.38 -9.99
C ASP A 132 -23.77 5.01 -10.62
N PHE A 133 -24.81 4.30 -10.17
CA PHE A 133 -25.09 2.94 -10.63
C PHE A 133 -26.56 2.74 -11.01
N ILE A 134 -26.78 2.02 -12.11
CA ILE A 134 -28.10 1.47 -12.47
C ILE A 134 -28.12 -0.02 -12.17
N LEU A 135 -29.09 -0.43 -11.36
CA LEU A 135 -29.35 -1.83 -11.04
C LEU A 135 -30.35 -2.40 -12.03
N TYR A 136 -30.12 -3.64 -12.42
CA TYR A 136 -30.98 -4.44 -13.26
C TYR A 136 -31.50 -5.64 -12.50
N LYS A 137 -32.78 -5.98 -12.71
CA LYS A 137 -33.43 -7.21 -12.28
C LYS A 137 -34.04 -7.89 -13.49
N ASN A 138 -33.62 -9.12 -13.79
CA ASN A 138 -34.08 -9.91 -14.93
C ASN A 138 -33.97 -9.16 -16.28
N GLY A 139 -32.95 -8.31 -16.42
CA GLY A 139 -32.72 -7.50 -17.63
C GLY A 139 -33.48 -6.17 -17.68
N GLU A 140 -34.34 -5.87 -16.69
CA GLU A 140 -35.06 -4.60 -16.58
C GLU A 140 -34.44 -3.69 -15.52
N LYS A 141 -34.48 -2.37 -15.72
CA LYS A 141 -33.97 -1.41 -14.74
C LYS A 141 -34.80 -1.46 -13.46
N LEU A 142 -34.12 -1.67 -12.34
CA LEU A 142 -34.69 -1.74 -11.00
C LEU A 142 -34.58 -0.40 -10.27
N ALA A 143 -33.37 0.15 -10.17
CA ALA A 143 -33.09 1.34 -9.38
C ALA A 143 -31.85 2.09 -9.90
N ALA A 144 -31.75 3.38 -9.55
CA ALA A 144 -30.53 4.16 -9.65
C ALA A 144 -30.00 4.42 -8.22
N VAL A 145 -28.72 4.12 -7.97
CA VAL A 145 -28.07 4.22 -6.66
C VAL A 145 -26.87 5.16 -6.79
N THR A 146 -26.82 6.19 -5.93
CA THR A 146 -25.85 7.30 -6.06
C THR A 146 -24.99 7.49 -4.81
N ASP A 147 -25.49 7.05 -3.66
CA ASP A 147 -25.03 7.34 -2.31
C ASP A 147 -24.46 6.14 -1.56
N SER A 148 -24.57 4.93 -2.12
CA SER A 148 -23.94 3.70 -1.63
C SER A 148 -23.51 2.80 -2.81
N THR A 149 -23.00 1.61 -2.50
CA THR A 149 -22.85 0.51 -3.46
C THR A 149 -23.52 -0.77 -2.96
N ASN A 150 -24.65 -0.60 -2.30
CA ASN A 150 -25.54 -1.69 -1.92
C ASN A 150 -27.00 -1.33 -2.18
N TYR A 151 -27.88 -2.32 -2.14
CA TYR A 151 -29.31 -2.12 -2.31
C TYR A 151 -30.10 -3.29 -1.71
N LEU A 152 -31.29 -3.02 -1.20
CA LEU A 152 -32.25 -4.06 -0.82
C LEU A 152 -33.43 -4.04 -1.78
N ASP A 153 -33.62 -5.12 -2.53
CA ASP A 153 -34.82 -5.36 -3.33
C ASP A 153 -35.88 -6.07 -2.47
N PRO A 154 -36.91 -5.36 -1.96
CA PRO A 154 -37.92 -5.97 -1.10
C PRO A 154 -38.82 -6.95 -1.84
N ALA A 155 -38.86 -6.90 -3.18
CA ALA A 155 -39.61 -7.81 -4.02
C ALA A 155 -38.71 -8.90 -4.65
N GLY A 156 -37.45 -8.98 -4.22
CA GLY A 156 -36.47 -9.94 -4.70
C GLY A 156 -36.77 -11.37 -4.27
N THR A 157 -36.46 -12.32 -5.14
CA THR A 157 -36.61 -13.76 -4.90
C THR A 157 -35.34 -14.50 -5.31
N ALA A 158 -35.16 -15.73 -4.81
CA ALA A 158 -34.01 -16.58 -5.18
C ALA A 158 -33.93 -16.92 -6.69
N GLY A 159 -35.02 -16.72 -7.43
CA GLY A 159 -35.08 -16.95 -8.87
C GLY A 159 -34.65 -15.75 -9.73
N ASP A 160 -34.49 -14.58 -9.12
CA ASP A 160 -34.14 -13.35 -9.84
C ASP A 160 -32.66 -13.29 -10.19
N ALA A 161 -32.33 -12.62 -11.30
CA ALA A 161 -30.97 -12.34 -11.74
C ALA A 161 -30.71 -10.83 -11.68
N TYR A 162 -29.58 -10.42 -11.11
CA TYR A 162 -29.23 -9.02 -10.88
C TYR A 162 -27.94 -8.65 -11.59
N ALA A 163 -27.88 -7.44 -12.14
CA ALA A 163 -26.66 -6.86 -12.74
C ALA A 163 -26.56 -5.37 -12.40
N VAL A 164 -25.35 -4.82 -12.46
CA VAL A 164 -25.08 -3.40 -12.16
C VAL A 164 -24.32 -2.76 -13.33
N ALA A 165 -24.79 -1.61 -13.79
CA ALA A 165 -24.12 -0.79 -14.79
C ALA A 165 -23.62 0.53 -14.15
N PRO A 166 -22.36 0.93 -14.36
CA PRO A 166 -21.88 2.24 -13.93
C PRO A 166 -22.47 3.34 -14.81
N VAL A 167 -22.68 4.52 -14.24
CA VAL A 167 -23.08 5.75 -14.95
C VAL A 167 -21.94 6.75 -14.85
N VAL A 168 -21.37 7.06 -16.01
CA VAL A 168 -20.14 7.84 -16.16
C VAL A 168 -20.42 8.96 -17.18
N ASP A 169 -20.20 10.22 -16.80
CA ASP A 169 -20.59 11.41 -17.61
C ASP A 169 -22.10 11.42 -17.98
N GLY A 170 -22.95 11.00 -17.04
CA GLY A 170 -24.40 10.86 -17.26
C GLY A 170 -24.76 9.80 -18.32
N ARG A 171 -23.80 9.01 -18.79
CA ARG A 171 -23.99 7.92 -19.74
C ARG A 171 -23.87 6.59 -19.03
N GLU A 172 -24.87 5.76 -19.25
CA GLU A 172 -24.88 4.40 -18.73
C GLU A 172 -23.88 3.52 -19.50
N GLY A 173 -23.01 2.84 -18.76
CA GLY A 173 -22.08 1.85 -19.27
C GLY A 173 -22.71 0.47 -19.45
N ALA A 174 -21.89 -0.53 -19.78
CA ALA A 174 -22.35 -1.91 -19.86
C ALA A 174 -22.61 -2.48 -18.45
N PRO A 175 -23.71 -3.24 -18.26
CA PRO A 175 -23.93 -3.98 -17.02
C PRO A 175 -22.90 -5.10 -16.85
N CYS A 176 -22.51 -5.39 -15.61
CA CYS A 176 -21.71 -6.57 -15.28
C CYS A 176 -22.47 -7.88 -15.58
N ALA A 177 -21.78 -9.02 -15.47
CA ALA A 177 -22.42 -10.32 -15.52
C ALA A 177 -23.53 -10.43 -14.45
N ALA A 178 -24.62 -11.09 -14.80
CA ALA A 178 -25.76 -11.21 -13.90
C ALA A 178 -25.53 -12.31 -12.85
N VAL A 179 -25.82 -12.02 -11.59
CA VAL A 179 -25.71 -12.97 -10.48
C VAL A 179 -27.09 -13.31 -9.90
N ARG A 180 -27.19 -14.46 -9.23
CA ARG A 180 -28.40 -14.90 -8.53
C ARG A 180 -28.16 -14.89 -7.03
N PRO A 181 -29.21 -14.70 -6.21
CA PRO A 181 -29.08 -14.77 -4.76
C PRO A 181 -28.52 -16.12 -4.30
N TRP A 182 -27.57 -16.10 -3.37
CA TRP A 182 -27.03 -17.32 -2.78
C TRP A 182 -28.10 -18.07 -1.98
N ALA A 183 -28.13 -19.40 -2.07
CA ALA A 183 -29.21 -20.19 -1.48
C ALA A 183 -29.25 -20.10 0.07
N ASN A 184 -28.08 -20.08 0.71
CA ASN A 184 -27.94 -20.24 2.17
C ASN A 184 -27.47 -18.98 2.91
N GLY A 185 -27.32 -17.84 2.21
CA GLY A 185 -26.71 -16.63 2.78
C GLY A 185 -25.19 -16.70 2.94
N TYR A 186 -24.56 -17.76 2.44
CA TYR A 186 -23.11 -17.94 2.33
C TYR A 186 -22.79 -18.70 1.04
N LEU A 187 -21.52 -18.70 0.66
CA LEU A 187 -20.97 -19.46 -0.46
C LEU A 187 -19.97 -20.49 0.07
N ASP A 188 -20.08 -21.75 -0.36
CA ASP A 188 -19.08 -22.78 -0.09
C ASP A 188 -18.20 -22.95 -1.35
N LEU A 189 -16.93 -22.55 -1.26
CA LEU A 189 -15.88 -22.83 -2.25
C LEU A 189 -15.41 -24.28 -2.03
N PRO A 190 -15.78 -25.24 -2.90
CA PRO A 190 -15.46 -26.63 -2.66
C PRO A 190 -13.97 -26.90 -2.86
N LEU A 191 -13.39 -27.70 -1.99
CA LEU A 191 -11.97 -28.00 -1.95
C LEU A 191 -11.69 -29.45 -2.35
N GLN A 192 -10.50 -29.69 -2.88
CA GLN A 192 -9.97 -31.02 -3.15
C GLN A 192 -8.95 -31.41 -2.07
N LYS A 193 -9.44 -31.86 -0.91
CA LYS A 193 -8.58 -32.23 0.23
C LYS A 193 -7.45 -33.20 -0.18
N PRO A 194 -6.17 -32.89 0.12
CA PRO A 194 -5.06 -33.81 -0.05
C PRO A 194 -5.26 -35.10 0.76
N ALA A 195 -4.73 -36.21 0.27
CA ALA A 195 -4.83 -37.49 0.98
C ALA A 195 -4.04 -37.45 2.29
N ASP A 196 -4.63 -38.04 3.34
CA ASP A 196 -3.98 -38.28 4.63
C ASP A 196 -2.71 -39.12 4.48
N GLY A 197 -1.81 -39.05 5.46
CA GLY A 197 -0.48 -39.67 5.37
C GLY A 197 0.03 -40.25 6.68
N VAL A 198 1.25 -40.80 6.60
CA VAL A 198 1.98 -41.38 7.73
C VAL A 198 3.43 -40.88 7.70
N THR A 199 3.96 -40.44 8.84
CA THR A 199 5.35 -39.97 8.95
C THR A 199 6.35 -41.13 8.86
N PRO A 200 7.65 -40.86 8.65
CA PRO A 200 8.69 -41.88 8.75
C PRO A 200 8.72 -42.62 10.11
N ALA A 201 8.26 -41.97 11.19
CA ALA A 201 8.13 -42.58 12.52
C ALA A 201 6.90 -43.49 12.67
N GLY A 202 6.00 -43.52 11.69
CA GLY A 202 4.78 -44.34 11.71
C GLY A 202 3.53 -43.63 12.23
N ASP A 203 3.60 -42.32 12.50
CA ASP A 203 2.46 -41.55 13.01
C ASP A 203 1.54 -41.10 11.87
N ALA A 204 0.24 -41.37 12.01
CA ALA A 204 -0.76 -40.91 11.04
C ALA A 204 -1.08 -39.42 11.21
N PHE A 205 -1.37 -38.74 10.10
CA PHE A 205 -1.82 -37.34 10.07
C PHE A 205 -2.88 -37.12 8.98
N THR A 206 -3.73 -36.11 9.18
CA THR A 206 -4.72 -35.65 8.19
C THR A 206 -4.41 -34.21 7.74
N TYR A 207 -5.09 -33.71 6.72
CA TYR A 207 -4.96 -32.32 6.25
C TYR A 207 -6.13 -31.44 6.64
N HIS A 208 -5.83 -30.20 7.00
CA HIS A 208 -6.81 -29.13 7.20
C HIS A 208 -6.52 -27.97 6.25
N ALA A 209 -7.57 -27.39 5.68
CA ALA A 209 -7.42 -26.11 5.00
C ALA A 209 -7.01 -25.06 6.04
N ASN A 210 -6.09 -24.16 5.71
CA ASN A 210 -5.43 -23.31 6.70
C ASN A 210 -5.41 -21.85 6.20
N ASP A 211 -4.31 -21.12 6.41
CA ASP A 211 -4.17 -19.73 5.99
C ASP A 211 -4.37 -19.58 4.47
N MET A 212 -4.98 -18.46 4.07
CA MET A 212 -5.26 -18.14 2.68
C MET A 212 -4.67 -16.79 2.27
N SER A 213 -4.55 -16.61 0.96
CA SER A 213 -4.41 -15.31 0.29
C SER A 213 -5.34 -15.27 -0.91
N VAL A 214 -5.54 -14.08 -1.48
CA VAL A 214 -6.29 -13.89 -2.73
C VAL A 214 -5.49 -13.04 -3.70
N ALA A 215 -5.67 -13.31 -5.00
CA ALA A 215 -5.14 -12.50 -6.08
C ALA A 215 -5.83 -12.87 -7.41
N ASP A 216 -5.93 -11.95 -8.37
CA ASP A 216 -6.39 -12.24 -9.73
C ASP A 216 -5.24 -12.84 -10.55
N VAL A 217 -5.23 -14.16 -10.74
CA VAL A 217 -4.10 -14.88 -11.34
C VAL A 217 -4.20 -15.01 -12.87
N ASP A 218 -5.36 -14.71 -13.47
CA ASP A 218 -5.55 -14.81 -14.91
C ASP A 218 -6.03 -13.53 -15.62
N GLY A 219 -6.15 -12.43 -14.87
CA GLY A 219 -6.41 -11.08 -15.34
C GLY A 219 -7.85 -10.88 -15.80
N ASP A 220 -8.80 -11.67 -15.30
CA ASP A 220 -10.22 -11.58 -15.64
C ASP A 220 -11.00 -10.61 -14.74
N GLY A 221 -10.36 -10.10 -13.68
CA GLY A 221 -10.91 -9.16 -12.70
C GLY A 221 -11.67 -9.81 -11.55
N GLU A 222 -11.73 -11.14 -11.50
CA GLU A 222 -12.18 -11.91 -10.34
C GLU A 222 -10.96 -12.43 -9.57
N LEU A 223 -11.12 -12.66 -8.27
CA LEU A 223 -10.03 -13.15 -7.43
C LEU A 223 -10.01 -14.68 -7.40
N GLU A 224 -8.81 -15.26 -7.49
CA GLU A 224 -8.56 -16.64 -7.11
C GLU A 224 -8.14 -16.76 -5.64
N TYR A 225 -8.33 -17.96 -5.10
CA TYR A 225 -8.18 -18.29 -3.71
C TYR A 225 -6.99 -19.23 -3.52
N LEU A 226 -5.94 -18.71 -2.90
CA LEU A 226 -4.75 -19.49 -2.57
C LEU A 226 -4.93 -20.10 -1.19
N VAL A 227 -4.95 -21.43 -1.10
CA VAL A 227 -5.24 -22.19 0.12
C VAL A 227 -4.02 -22.98 0.55
N LYS A 228 -3.45 -22.64 1.72
CA LYS A 228 -2.44 -23.48 2.36
C LYS A 228 -3.13 -24.69 3.01
N TRP A 229 -2.60 -25.88 2.75
CA TRP A 229 -2.99 -27.09 3.47
C TRP A 229 -1.94 -27.41 4.52
N ASP A 230 -2.41 -27.51 5.76
CA ASP A 230 -1.56 -27.79 6.90
C ASP A 230 -1.88 -29.20 7.45
N PRO A 231 -0.88 -30.08 7.63
CA PRO A 231 -1.10 -31.38 8.20
C PRO A 231 -1.38 -31.27 9.71
N SER A 232 -2.17 -32.18 10.27
CA SER A 232 -2.57 -32.18 11.69
C SER A 232 -1.41 -32.37 12.67
N ASN A 233 -0.22 -32.68 12.16
CA ASN A 233 1.04 -32.79 12.90
C ASN A 233 2.05 -31.70 12.50
N SER A 234 1.60 -30.59 11.91
CA SER A 234 2.42 -29.38 11.78
C SER A 234 2.92 -28.93 13.15
N GLN A 235 4.08 -28.28 13.18
CA GLN A 235 4.77 -27.97 14.43
C GLN A 235 5.14 -26.50 14.50
N ASP A 236 4.97 -25.90 15.68
CA ASP A 236 5.76 -24.73 16.04
C ASP A 236 7.25 -25.12 15.98
N VAL A 237 8.13 -24.17 15.63
CA VAL A 237 9.57 -24.44 15.48
C VAL A 237 10.22 -24.97 16.78
N SER A 238 9.62 -24.72 17.94
CA SER A 238 10.09 -25.23 19.23
C SER A 238 9.74 -26.70 19.51
N ILE A 239 8.90 -27.33 18.67
CA ILE A 239 8.35 -28.67 18.88
C ILE A 239 9.02 -29.67 17.93
N LYS A 240 9.44 -30.82 18.48
CA LYS A 240 10.13 -31.90 17.77
C LYS A 240 9.16 -32.83 17.05
N GLY A 241 9.64 -33.50 16.01
CA GLY A 241 8.90 -34.54 15.29
C GLY A 241 8.77 -34.22 13.80
N TYR A 242 8.53 -35.28 13.02
CA TYR A 242 8.21 -35.17 11.60
C TYR A 242 6.88 -34.48 11.37
N THR A 243 6.77 -33.74 10.27
CA THR A 243 5.51 -33.17 9.78
C THR A 243 5.08 -33.85 8.49
N GLY A 244 3.79 -33.80 8.18
CA GLY A 244 3.32 -33.98 6.81
C GLY A 244 3.90 -32.91 5.87
N ARG A 245 3.62 -33.02 4.58
CA ARG A 245 4.03 -32.02 3.59
C ARG A 245 3.15 -30.79 3.70
N CYS A 246 3.67 -29.61 3.38
CA CYS A 246 2.85 -28.42 3.17
C CYS A 246 2.39 -28.40 1.70
N TYR A 247 1.13 -28.01 1.43
CA TYR A 247 0.65 -27.71 0.08
C TYR A 247 0.10 -26.30 -0.02
N ILE A 248 0.16 -25.71 -1.21
CA ILE A 248 -0.58 -24.49 -1.57
C ILE A 248 -1.37 -24.77 -2.84
N ASP A 249 -2.68 -24.60 -2.79
CA ASP A 249 -3.57 -24.73 -3.94
C ASP A 249 -4.05 -23.36 -4.42
N CYS A 250 -4.39 -23.25 -5.71
CA CYS A 250 -5.08 -22.09 -6.25
C CYS A 250 -6.42 -22.50 -6.86
N TYR A 251 -7.51 -21.89 -6.40
CA TYR A 251 -8.87 -22.19 -6.82
C TYR A 251 -9.54 -20.97 -7.45
N LYS A 252 -10.32 -21.18 -8.52
CA LYS A 252 -11.39 -20.24 -8.89
C LYS A 252 -12.56 -20.34 -7.92
N LEU A 253 -13.40 -19.30 -7.84
CA LEU A 253 -14.55 -19.22 -6.94
C LEU A 253 -15.56 -20.38 -7.11
N ASP A 254 -15.64 -20.97 -8.30
CA ASP A 254 -16.50 -22.10 -8.60
C ASP A 254 -15.96 -23.46 -8.10
N GLY A 255 -14.76 -23.48 -7.51
CA GLY A 255 -14.10 -24.67 -7.01
C GLY A 255 -13.17 -25.36 -8.02
N GLN A 256 -12.96 -24.79 -9.20
CA GLN A 256 -11.94 -25.29 -10.11
C GLN A 256 -10.55 -25.14 -9.49
N LEU A 257 -9.89 -26.27 -9.22
CA LEU A 257 -8.47 -26.31 -8.84
C LEU A 257 -7.62 -26.02 -10.08
N LEU A 258 -6.85 -24.92 -10.07
CA LEU A 258 -5.94 -24.54 -11.15
C LEU A 258 -4.62 -25.30 -11.04
N TRP A 259 -4.02 -25.28 -9.85
CA TRP A 259 -2.75 -25.94 -9.57
C TRP A 259 -2.58 -26.21 -8.07
N ARG A 260 -1.68 -27.16 -7.76
CA ARG A 260 -1.21 -27.53 -6.43
C ARG A 260 0.31 -27.49 -6.38
N LEU A 261 0.85 -26.72 -5.46
CA LEU A 261 2.27 -26.69 -5.12
C LEU A 261 2.51 -27.63 -3.92
N ASP A 262 3.22 -28.73 -4.16
CA ASP A 262 3.79 -29.61 -3.13
C ASP A 262 5.13 -29.05 -2.69
N MET A 263 5.23 -28.59 -1.44
CA MET A 263 6.48 -28.01 -0.92
C MET A 263 7.62 -29.03 -0.78
N GLY A 264 7.32 -30.33 -0.87
CA GLY A 264 8.29 -31.41 -0.74
C GLY A 264 8.65 -31.72 0.72
N PRO A 265 9.54 -32.70 0.95
CA PRO A 265 9.94 -33.11 2.30
C PRO A 265 10.86 -32.12 3.01
N ASN A 266 11.57 -31.28 2.25
CA ASN A 266 12.63 -30.39 2.76
C ASN A 266 12.11 -29.01 3.20
N ILE A 267 10.79 -28.83 3.23
CA ILE A 267 10.10 -27.70 3.84
C ILE A 267 9.19 -28.25 4.94
N ARG A 268 9.50 -27.91 6.19
CA ARG A 268 8.74 -28.34 7.36
C ARG A 268 7.40 -27.59 7.43
N ALA A 269 6.33 -28.26 7.87
CA ALA A 269 5.02 -27.63 8.00
C ALA A 269 4.83 -26.98 9.37
N GLY A 270 4.32 -25.75 9.38
CA GLY A 270 4.03 -24.98 10.58
C GLY A 270 3.99 -23.48 10.29
N ALA A 271 3.45 -22.71 11.24
CA ALA A 271 3.20 -21.28 11.12
C ALA A 271 4.44 -20.47 10.67
N HIS A 272 5.62 -20.79 11.19
CA HIS A 272 6.82 -19.96 10.98
C HIS A 272 7.63 -20.32 9.73
N TYR A 273 7.26 -21.36 8.98
CA TYR A 273 8.05 -21.86 7.83
C TYR A 273 7.62 -21.23 6.49
N THR A 274 6.45 -21.62 5.98
CA THR A 274 5.98 -21.22 4.64
C THR A 274 5.19 -19.93 4.72
N GLN A 275 5.83 -18.82 4.33
CA GLN A 275 5.20 -17.52 4.11
C GLN A 275 5.09 -17.30 2.60
N PHE A 276 3.87 -17.14 2.07
CA PHE A 276 3.64 -17.08 0.63
C PHE A 276 2.97 -15.75 0.23
N MET A 277 3.49 -15.10 -0.80
CA MET A 277 2.99 -13.79 -1.25
C MET A 277 2.35 -13.91 -2.63
N ALA A 278 1.06 -13.58 -2.72
CA ALA A 278 0.30 -13.56 -3.96
C ALA A 278 0.00 -12.11 -4.37
N TYR A 279 0.61 -11.65 -5.46
CA TYR A 279 0.54 -10.27 -5.93
C TYR A 279 0.99 -10.18 -7.39
N ASP A 280 0.50 -9.19 -8.12
CA ASP A 280 0.99 -8.82 -9.46
C ASP A 280 2.30 -8.01 -9.29
N PHE A 281 3.44 -8.68 -9.31
CA PHE A 281 4.74 -8.07 -9.07
C PHE A 281 5.36 -7.45 -10.33
N ASP A 282 4.93 -7.83 -11.53
CA ASP A 282 5.47 -7.30 -12.79
C ASP A 282 4.59 -6.26 -13.50
N GLY A 283 3.33 -6.14 -13.08
CA GLY A 283 2.37 -5.16 -13.59
C GLY A 283 1.68 -5.57 -14.89
N ASP A 284 1.69 -6.87 -15.25
CA ASP A 284 1.00 -7.38 -16.44
C ASP A 284 -0.52 -7.56 -16.23
N GLY A 285 -1.00 -7.35 -15.00
CA GLY A 285 -2.39 -7.49 -14.60
C GLY A 285 -2.78 -8.90 -14.16
N ARG A 286 -1.82 -9.80 -13.96
CA ARG A 286 -2.00 -11.15 -13.42
C ARG A 286 -1.07 -11.31 -12.22
N ALA A 287 -1.55 -11.96 -11.18
CA ALA A 287 -0.76 -12.16 -9.98
C ALA A 287 0.19 -13.36 -10.08
N GLU A 288 1.37 -13.20 -9.50
CA GLU A 288 2.34 -14.26 -9.22
C GLU A 288 2.24 -14.77 -7.78
N LEU A 289 2.90 -15.90 -7.52
CA LEU A 289 3.19 -16.45 -6.20
C LEU A 289 4.70 -16.46 -5.95
N ALA A 290 5.15 -15.74 -4.92
CA ALA A 290 6.51 -15.84 -4.38
C ALA A 290 6.54 -16.65 -3.08
N VAL A 291 7.40 -17.67 -3.02
CA VAL A 291 7.50 -18.53 -1.82
C VAL A 291 8.88 -19.18 -1.69
N LYS A 292 9.33 -19.42 -0.45
CA LYS A 292 10.53 -20.20 -0.15
C LYS A 292 10.33 -21.66 -0.54
N THR A 293 11.28 -22.23 -1.29
CA THR A 293 11.22 -23.61 -1.77
C THR A 293 12.53 -24.36 -1.50
N ALA A 294 12.57 -25.65 -1.82
CA ALA A 294 13.73 -26.52 -1.60
C ALA A 294 13.76 -27.68 -2.62
N PRO A 295 14.84 -28.49 -2.69
CA PRO A 295 14.80 -29.72 -3.45
C PRO A 295 13.59 -30.60 -3.08
N GLY A 296 12.89 -31.14 -4.07
CA GLY A 296 11.66 -31.90 -3.87
C GLY A 296 10.37 -31.07 -4.00
N THR A 297 10.43 -29.74 -4.00
CA THR A 297 9.27 -28.89 -4.29
C THR A 297 8.80 -29.10 -5.74
N LYS A 298 7.48 -29.28 -5.91
CA LYS A 298 6.87 -29.73 -7.17
C LYS A 298 5.52 -29.09 -7.40
N MET A 299 5.31 -28.56 -8.61
CA MET A 299 4.03 -28.00 -9.03
C MET A 299 3.26 -29.00 -9.90
N THR A 300 1.96 -29.09 -9.67
CA THR A 300 1.01 -29.87 -10.48
C THR A 300 -0.11 -28.95 -10.96
N ALA A 301 -0.26 -28.77 -12.27
CA ALA A 301 -1.36 -28.01 -12.85
C ALA A 301 -2.47 -28.91 -13.37
N TYR A 302 -3.71 -28.46 -13.27
CA TYR A 302 -4.91 -29.23 -13.59
C TYR A 302 -5.67 -28.63 -14.79
N ALA A 303 -6.38 -29.49 -15.51
CA ALA A 303 -7.41 -29.07 -16.46
C ALA A 303 -8.74 -28.80 -15.73
N PRO A 304 -9.71 -28.09 -16.34
CA PRO A 304 -11.00 -27.80 -15.72
C PRO A 304 -11.79 -29.05 -15.27
N ASP A 305 -11.52 -30.22 -15.84
CA ASP A 305 -12.13 -31.49 -15.44
C ASP A 305 -11.43 -32.18 -14.26
N GLY A 306 -10.41 -31.54 -13.67
CA GLY A 306 -9.62 -32.04 -12.54
C GLY A 306 -8.50 -33.00 -12.94
N THR A 307 -8.29 -33.29 -14.23
CA THR A 307 -7.17 -34.14 -14.65
C THR A 307 -5.84 -33.38 -14.63
N VAL A 308 -4.75 -34.07 -14.29
CA VAL A 308 -3.40 -33.46 -14.28
C VAL A 308 -2.99 -33.10 -15.71
N ARG A 309 -2.71 -31.83 -15.94
CA ARG A 309 -2.21 -31.30 -17.21
C ARG A 309 -0.69 -31.47 -17.33
N TRP A 310 0.04 -31.11 -16.28
CA TRP A 310 1.48 -31.31 -16.18
C TRP A 310 1.92 -31.29 -14.71
N GLU A 311 3.08 -31.89 -14.45
CA GLU A 311 3.73 -31.89 -13.14
C GLU A 311 5.24 -31.68 -13.33
N ARG A 312 5.85 -30.78 -12.55
CA ARG A 312 7.28 -30.44 -12.64
C ARG A 312 7.86 -30.07 -11.30
N TYR A 313 9.08 -30.52 -11.02
CA TYR A 313 9.88 -29.93 -9.94
C TYR A 313 10.28 -28.51 -10.33
N ILE A 314 10.51 -27.67 -9.33
CA ILE A 314 11.17 -26.36 -9.54
C ILE A 314 12.56 -26.55 -10.15
N THR A 315 13.08 -25.52 -10.81
CA THR A 315 14.44 -25.54 -11.33
C THR A 315 15.44 -25.36 -10.19
N MET A 316 16.39 -26.29 -10.04
CA MET A 316 17.52 -26.07 -9.13
C MET A 316 18.59 -25.19 -9.79
N PRO A 317 19.20 -24.24 -9.06
CA PRO A 317 20.36 -23.50 -9.55
C PRO A 317 21.47 -24.42 -10.06
N GLN A 318 22.15 -24.03 -11.14
CA GLN A 318 23.18 -24.87 -11.75
C GLN A 318 24.33 -25.20 -10.78
N ALA A 319 24.69 -24.26 -9.91
CA ALA A 319 25.73 -24.48 -8.90
C ALA A 319 25.39 -25.63 -7.94
N ASP A 320 24.10 -25.81 -7.62
CA ASP A 320 23.64 -26.88 -6.73
C ASP A 320 23.61 -28.23 -7.44
N LEU A 321 23.24 -28.26 -8.72
CA LEU A 321 23.39 -29.45 -9.55
C LEU A 321 24.86 -29.88 -9.69
N ASP A 322 25.76 -28.92 -9.89
CA ASP A 322 27.21 -29.16 -9.98
C ASP A 322 27.79 -29.64 -8.64
N ALA A 323 27.20 -29.21 -7.52
CA ALA A 323 27.52 -29.69 -6.17
C ALA A 323 26.94 -31.08 -5.85
N GLY A 324 26.11 -31.64 -6.74
CA GLY A 324 25.56 -32.99 -6.65
C GLY A 324 24.18 -33.08 -6.00
N TYR A 325 23.51 -31.95 -5.75
CA TYR A 325 22.17 -31.92 -5.19
C TYR A 325 21.09 -32.37 -6.18
N SER A 326 20.01 -32.94 -5.65
CA SER A 326 18.93 -33.58 -6.39
C SER A 326 17.58 -33.38 -5.71
N HIS A 327 16.49 -33.35 -6.48
CA HIS A 327 15.13 -33.37 -5.91
C HIS A 327 14.76 -34.66 -5.19
N LEU A 328 15.60 -35.70 -5.28
CA LEU A 328 15.44 -36.95 -4.53
C LEU A 328 16.10 -36.90 -3.15
N ASP A 329 16.88 -35.85 -2.86
CA ASP A 329 17.54 -35.70 -1.57
C ASP A 329 16.53 -35.40 -0.47
N ASN A 330 16.79 -35.94 0.72
CA ASN A 330 15.99 -35.73 1.90
C ASN A 330 16.90 -35.31 3.06
N TYR A 331 16.74 -34.06 3.49
CA TYR A 331 17.51 -33.43 4.55
C TYR A 331 16.77 -33.40 5.90
N VAL A 332 15.63 -34.10 5.99
CA VAL A 332 14.88 -34.25 7.24
C VAL A 332 15.66 -35.17 8.18
N CYS A 333 16.11 -34.63 9.31
CA CYS A 333 16.94 -35.35 10.25
C CYS A 333 16.17 -36.43 11.03
N SER A 334 16.86 -37.53 11.33
CA SER A 334 16.46 -38.46 12.38
C SER A 334 17.20 -38.14 13.68
N ALA A 335 16.75 -38.73 14.79
CA ALA A 335 17.48 -38.63 16.06
C ALA A 335 18.94 -39.12 15.97
N GLU A 336 19.20 -40.13 15.15
CA GLU A 336 20.54 -40.67 14.92
C GLU A 336 21.38 -39.72 14.06
N SER A 337 20.81 -39.19 12.96
CA SER A 337 21.56 -38.27 12.10
C SER A 337 21.88 -36.95 12.81
N TYR A 338 20.98 -36.45 13.67
CA TYR A 338 21.26 -35.27 14.49
C TYR A 338 22.37 -35.51 15.51
N ARG A 339 22.43 -36.70 16.12
CA ARG A 339 23.57 -37.07 16.98
C ARG A 339 24.88 -37.01 16.17
N GLU A 340 24.94 -37.63 15.01
CA GLU A 340 26.15 -37.61 14.17
C GLU A 340 26.53 -36.19 13.74
N HIS A 341 25.55 -35.35 13.40
CA HIS A 341 25.77 -33.93 13.11
C HIS A 341 26.44 -33.20 14.30
N LEU A 342 25.96 -33.41 15.53
CA LEU A 342 26.61 -32.81 16.71
C LEU A 342 28.06 -33.27 16.90
N ILE A 343 28.38 -34.52 16.57
CA ILE A 343 29.76 -35.02 16.61
C ILE A 343 30.64 -34.24 15.64
N ASP A 344 30.14 -33.99 14.43
CA ASP A 344 30.88 -33.23 13.41
C ASP A 344 31.02 -31.75 13.81
N VAL A 345 29.98 -31.13 14.35
CA VAL A 345 30.03 -29.77 14.92
C VAL A 345 31.09 -29.68 16.03
N PHE A 346 31.13 -30.67 16.92
CA PHE A 346 32.06 -30.66 18.05
C PHE A 346 33.50 -30.95 17.60
N ALA A 347 33.71 -31.88 16.67
CA ALA A 347 35.03 -32.14 16.08
C ALA A 347 35.61 -30.87 15.42
N GLY A 348 34.75 -30.09 14.77
CA GLY A 348 35.10 -28.81 14.13
C GLY A 348 35.28 -27.62 15.07
N TRP A 349 35.05 -27.76 16.39
CA TRP A 349 34.97 -26.62 17.32
C TRP A 349 36.15 -25.64 17.24
N HIS A 350 37.38 -26.16 17.33
CA HIS A 350 38.63 -25.39 17.28
C HIS A 350 38.84 -24.56 16.00
N ALA A 351 38.12 -24.87 14.92
CA ALA A 351 38.24 -24.21 13.63
C ALA A 351 37.16 -23.13 13.40
N ARG A 352 36.18 -23.01 14.31
CA ARG A 352 35.13 -21.98 14.19
C ARG A 352 35.72 -20.59 14.36
N ALA A 353 35.24 -19.65 13.54
CA ALA A 353 35.75 -18.28 13.53
C ALA A 353 35.60 -17.60 14.89
N GLU A 354 34.50 -17.89 15.60
CA GLU A 354 34.18 -17.37 16.93
C GLU A 354 35.13 -17.92 18.02
N VAL A 355 35.62 -19.15 17.86
CA VAL A 355 36.61 -19.76 18.76
C VAL A 355 38.01 -19.18 18.49
N ILE A 356 38.37 -19.05 17.20
CA ILE A 356 39.66 -18.48 16.78
C ILE A 356 39.78 -17.01 17.21
N SER A 357 38.69 -16.24 17.14
CA SER A 357 38.67 -14.83 17.55
C SER A 357 38.70 -14.65 19.07
N GLY A 358 38.51 -15.72 19.84
CA GLY A 358 38.39 -15.69 21.30
C GLY A 358 37.03 -15.20 21.80
N GLN A 359 36.04 -15.08 20.91
CA GLN A 359 34.67 -14.74 21.26
C GLN A 359 33.97 -15.90 21.99
N TRP A 360 34.23 -17.14 21.56
CA TRP A 360 33.76 -18.36 22.20
C TRP A 360 34.87 -19.04 23.00
N PRO A 361 34.53 -19.89 23.98
CA PRO A 361 35.51 -20.65 24.74
C PRO A 361 36.36 -21.55 23.83
N GLN A 362 37.63 -21.74 24.20
CA GLN A 362 38.58 -22.52 23.40
C GLN A 362 38.21 -24.00 23.34
N THR A 363 37.46 -24.48 24.34
CA THR A 363 37.01 -25.87 24.44
C THR A 363 35.53 -25.97 24.77
N LEU A 364 34.87 -27.05 24.33
CA LEU A 364 33.50 -27.37 24.71
C LEU A 364 33.35 -27.64 26.21
N GLU A 365 34.36 -28.21 26.85
CA GLU A 365 34.39 -28.39 28.30
C GLU A 365 34.24 -27.06 29.05
N GLU A 366 34.92 -26.01 28.59
CA GLU A 366 34.75 -24.65 29.11
C GLU A 366 33.34 -24.12 28.85
N CYS A 367 32.76 -24.37 27.67
CA CYS A 367 31.37 -24.03 27.39
C CYS A 367 30.39 -24.67 28.39
N PHE A 368 30.65 -25.93 28.76
CA PHE A 368 29.79 -26.71 29.64
C PHE A 368 30.11 -26.54 31.13
N GLY A 369 31.17 -25.78 31.47
CA GLY A 369 31.60 -25.57 32.85
C GLY A 369 32.19 -26.81 33.52
N ILE A 370 32.80 -27.72 32.75
CA ILE A 370 33.47 -28.92 33.26
C ILE A 370 34.99 -28.84 33.10
N ALA A 371 35.72 -29.67 33.85
CA ALA A 371 37.18 -29.71 33.76
C ALA A 371 37.64 -30.18 32.37
N PRO A 372 38.68 -29.56 31.77
CA PRO A 372 39.24 -30.01 30.49
C PRO A 372 39.65 -31.48 30.54
N LYS A 373 39.22 -32.26 29.55
CA LYS A 373 39.46 -33.71 29.51
C LYS A 373 40.19 -34.14 28.23
N TYR A 374 39.97 -33.44 27.12
CA TYR A 374 40.49 -33.82 25.82
C TYR A 374 41.50 -32.79 25.26
N SER A 375 42.17 -33.15 24.18
CA SER A 375 43.07 -32.26 23.43
C SER A 375 42.44 -31.90 22.09
N TYR A 376 42.58 -30.65 21.66
CA TYR A 376 42.04 -30.16 20.40
C TYR A 376 43.15 -30.11 19.33
N PRO A 377 42.88 -30.43 18.04
CA PRO A 377 41.58 -30.85 17.49
C PRO A 377 41.10 -32.19 18.07
N LEU A 378 39.81 -32.30 18.35
CA LEU A 378 39.22 -33.51 18.93
C LEU A 378 39.31 -34.68 17.93
N SER A 379 39.59 -35.88 18.44
CA SER A 379 39.34 -37.10 17.67
C SER A 379 37.82 -37.31 17.54
N ARG A 380 37.37 -38.10 16.55
CA ARG A 380 35.94 -38.40 16.40
C ARG A 380 35.37 -39.08 17.65
N ASP A 381 36.14 -39.97 18.29
CA ASP A 381 35.72 -40.65 19.53
C ASP A 381 35.57 -39.66 20.69
N ASP A 382 36.46 -38.69 20.81
CA ASP A 382 36.40 -37.66 21.85
C ASP A 382 35.23 -36.68 21.61
N ALA A 383 35.02 -36.29 20.34
CA ALA A 383 33.87 -35.49 19.94
C ALA A 383 32.54 -36.23 20.19
N ALA A 384 32.48 -37.54 19.91
CA ALA A 384 31.33 -38.38 20.21
C ALA A 384 31.04 -38.44 21.71
N ALA A 385 32.08 -38.60 22.54
CA ALA A 385 31.93 -38.59 23.99
C ALA A 385 31.41 -37.24 24.52
N LEU A 386 31.86 -36.12 23.96
CA LEU A 386 31.37 -34.78 24.32
C LEU A 386 29.94 -34.53 23.81
N ALA A 387 29.58 -35.01 22.60
CA ALA A 387 28.22 -34.93 22.06
C ALA A 387 27.24 -35.73 22.92
N ASP A 388 27.61 -36.94 23.34
CA ASP A 388 26.78 -37.75 24.24
C ASP A 388 26.66 -37.11 25.63
N TYR A 389 27.75 -36.54 26.17
CA TYR A 389 27.70 -35.75 27.41
C TYR A 389 26.76 -34.55 27.26
N PHE A 390 26.81 -33.84 26.13
CA PHE A 390 25.92 -32.71 25.86
C PHE A 390 24.45 -33.14 25.85
N LEU A 391 24.13 -34.21 25.12
CA LEU A 391 22.77 -34.72 24.95
C LEU A 391 22.18 -35.32 26.24
N ASP A 392 22.98 -36.05 27.01
CA ASP A 392 22.49 -36.85 28.14
C ASP A 392 22.66 -36.16 29.49
N VAL A 393 23.60 -35.22 29.60
CA VAL A 393 23.95 -34.58 30.88
C VAL A 393 23.78 -33.07 30.83
N TYR A 394 24.51 -32.37 29.96
CA TYR A 394 24.51 -30.91 29.96
C TYR A 394 23.14 -30.34 29.61
N ALA A 395 22.57 -30.69 28.45
CA ALA A 395 21.30 -30.14 28.02
C ALA A 395 20.14 -30.48 29.00
N PRO A 396 19.97 -31.73 29.48
CA PRO A 396 18.97 -32.04 30.51
C PRO A 396 19.20 -31.31 31.84
N SER A 397 20.45 -31.02 32.22
CA SER A 397 20.75 -30.23 33.42
C SER A 397 20.32 -28.76 33.32
N ARG A 398 20.26 -28.22 32.09
CA ARG A 398 19.78 -26.85 31.81
C ARG A 398 18.27 -26.77 31.88
N SER A 399 17.57 -27.79 31.39
CA SER A 399 16.12 -27.93 31.48
C SER A 399 15.70 -29.38 31.26
N PRO A 400 14.78 -29.93 32.06
CA PRO A 400 14.26 -31.28 31.84
C PRO A 400 13.48 -31.42 30.52
N ARG A 401 13.11 -30.30 29.86
CA ARG A 401 12.46 -30.30 28.55
C ARG A 401 13.44 -30.55 27.39
N ASN A 402 14.75 -30.51 27.64
CA ASN A 402 15.79 -30.72 26.63
C ASN A 402 16.01 -32.20 26.33
N GLU A 403 14.98 -32.89 25.83
CA GLU A 403 15.10 -34.28 25.38
C GLU A 403 15.64 -34.35 23.94
N LEU A 404 16.90 -33.93 23.74
CA LEU A 404 17.52 -33.79 22.42
C LEU A 404 17.87 -35.15 21.77
N ARG A 405 17.89 -36.25 22.54
CA ARG A 405 17.93 -37.63 21.99
C ARG A 405 16.72 -37.99 21.14
N LYS A 406 15.64 -37.21 21.22
CA LYS A 406 14.42 -37.35 20.42
C LYS A 406 14.28 -36.24 19.37
N PHE A 407 15.37 -35.52 19.07
CA PHE A 407 15.32 -34.43 18.09
C PHE A 407 15.32 -35.02 16.68
N GLU A 408 14.21 -34.84 15.96
CA GLU A 408 14.00 -35.37 14.62
C GLU A 408 12.97 -34.52 13.87
N GLY A 409 12.93 -34.66 12.55
CA GLY A 409 11.95 -34.00 11.69
C GLY A 409 12.30 -32.57 11.28
N PHE A 410 13.53 -32.10 11.55
CA PHE A 410 14.03 -30.76 11.19
C PHE A 410 14.98 -30.81 10.00
N ILE A 411 15.24 -29.65 9.39
CA ILE A 411 16.15 -29.49 8.25
C ILE A 411 17.19 -28.41 8.59
N TYR A 412 18.40 -28.82 8.96
CA TYR A 412 19.52 -27.92 9.27
C TYR A 412 20.55 -27.80 8.14
N GLU A 413 20.39 -28.58 7.07
CA GLU A 413 21.31 -28.62 5.92
C GLU A 413 20.54 -28.69 4.59
N GLY A 414 21.28 -28.73 3.49
CA GLY A 414 20.72 -28.73 2.14
C GLY A 414 20.39 -27.32 1.62
N PRO A 415 20.27 -27.17 0.28
CA PRO A 415 20.03 -25.87 -0.33
C PRO A 415 18.60 -25.35 -0.08
N GLU A 416 18.46 -24.03 -0.06
CA GLU A 416 17.20 -23.30 0.11
C GLU A 416 17.04 -22.32 -1.05
N TYR A 417 15.81 -22.18 -1.55
CA TYR A 417 15.52 -21.33 -2.69
C TYR A 417 14.37 -20.35 -2.43
N LEU A 418 14.28 -19.34 -3.26
CA LEU A 418 13.11 -18.48 -3.43
C LEU A 418 12.63 -18.66 -4.88
N THR A 419 11.35 -19.01 -5.05
CA THR A 419 10.76 -19.25 -6.38
C THR A 419 9.59 -18.31 -6.62
N MET A 420 9.53 -17.75 -7.82
CA MET A 420 8.37 -17.04 -8.37
C MET A 420 7.61 -17.96 -9.34
N PHE A 421 6.31 -18.08 -9.18
CA PHE A 421 5.40 -18.77 -10.10
C PHE A 421 4.40 -17.78 -10.70
N ASP A 422 4.06 -17.93 -11.98
CA ASP A 422 2.95 -17.19 -12.57
C ASP A 422 1.60 -17.75 -12.13
N GLY A 423 0.52 -17.05 -12.48
CA GLY A 423 -0.83 -17.47 -12.15
C GLY A 423 -1.29 -18.83 -12.67
N THR A 424 -0.60 -19.39 -13.67
CA THR A 424 -0.85 -20.76 -14.17
C THR A 424 -0.12 -21.83 -13.34
N GLY A 425 0.66 -21.41 -12.34
CA GLY A 425 1.57 -22.23 -11.56
C GLY A 425 2.92 -22.45 -12.25
N ALA A 426 3.15 -21.88 -13.44
CA ALA A 426 4.41 -22.09 -14.13
C ALA A 426 5.53 -21.29 -13.45
N GLU A 427 6.65 -21.96 -13.17
CA GLU A 427 7.84 -21.32 -12.64
C GLU A 427 8.33 -20.20 -13.58
N ARG A 428 8.57 -19.02 -13.01
CA ARG A 428 9.23 -17.89 -13.68
C ARG A 428 10.71 -17.86 -13.41
N GLU A 429 11.10 -17.93 -12.14
CA GLU A 429 12.50 -17.97 -11.74
C GLU A 429 12.65 -18.60 -10.35
N THR A 430 13.73 -19.36 -10.15
CA THR A 430 14.19 -19.84 -8.86
C THR A 430 15.61 -19.35 -8.61
N ILE A 431 15.83 -18.68 -7.48
CA ILE A 431 17.13 -18.20 -7.02
C ILE A 431 17.50 -18.83 -5.67
N PRO A 432 18.80 -18.88 -5.29
CA PRO A 432 19.18 -19.22 -3.92
C PRO A 432 18.52 -18.30 -2.90
N PHE A 433 18.08 -18.85 -1.78
CA PHE A 433 17.54 -18.07 -0.68
C PHE A 433 18.67 -17.23 -0.05
N LYS A 434 18.56 -15.90 -0.14
CA LYS A 434 19.65 -14.94 0.15
C LYS A 434 20.35 -15.18 1.49
N PHE A 435 19.58 -15.25 2.58
CA PHE A 435 20.10 -15.44 3.93
C PHE A 435 19.92 -16.90 4.34
N GLY A 436 20.92 -17.72 4.00
CA GLY A 436 20.95 -19.15 4.34
C GLY A 436 21.08 -19.43 5.84
N ARG A 437 20.94 -20.70 6.22
CA ARG A 437 20.94 -21.14 7.63
C ARG A 437 22.25 -20.87 8.35
N VAL A 438 23.38 -20.95 7.66
CA VAL A 438 24.76 -20.94 8.21
C VAL A 438 25.08 -22.19 9.03
N ASP A 439 24.26 -22.52 10.02
CA ASP A 439 24.33 -23.75 10.81
C ASP A 439 22.92 -24.17 11.27
N ASP A 440 22.85 -25.11 12.22
CA ASP A 440 21.61 -25.60 12.82
C ASP A 440 20.96 -24.65 13.83
N GLY A 441 21.39 -23.38 13.85
CA GLY A 441 20.90 -22.34 14.75
C GLY A 441 21.87 -21.97 15.86
N LEU A 442 23.04 -22.62 15.96
CA LEU A 442 24.06 -22.30 16.96
C LEU A 442 24.47 -20.82 16.91
N ALA A 443 24.78 -20.28 15.73
CA ALA A 443 25.09 -18.86 15.57
C ALA A 443 23.87 -17.94 15.76
N TRP A 444 22.67 -18.45 15.52
CA TRP A 444 21.39 -17.75 15.74
C TRP A 444 20.96 -17.74 17.21
N GLY A 445 21.68 -18.43 18.09
CA GLY A 445 21.44 -18.46 19.53
C GLY A 445 20.53 -19.60 19.99
N ASP A 446 20.19 -20.55 19.15
CA ASP A 446 19.23 -21.63 19.48
C ASP A 446 19.67 -22.54 20.64
N TYR A 447 20.96 -22.52 20.96
CA TYR A 447 21.56 -23.27 22.05
C TYR A 447 21.80 -22.45 23.32
N ALA A 448 21.59 -21.13 23.27
CA ALA A 448 22.07 -20.22 24.31
C ALA A 448 21.16 -20.21 25.56
N TRP A 449 19.90 -20.63 25.43
CA TRP A 449 18.88 -20.58 26.48
C TRP A 449 18.86 -21.82 27.38
N PRO A 450 18.16 -21.76 28.55
CA PRO A 450 17.90 -22.94 29.36
C PRO A 450 17.15 -24.04 28.60
N ARG A 451 16.16 -23.67 27.78
CA ARG A 451 15.56 -24.57 26.79
C ARG A 451 16.37 -24.47 25.50
N ILE A 452 16.98 -25.57 25.09
CA ILE A 452 17.82 -25.66 23.90
C ILE A 452 16.93 -26.15 22.75
N GLU A 453 16.86 -25.36 21.68
CA GLU A 453 15.90 -25.54 20.59
C GLU A 453 16.60 -25.36 19.24
N PRO A 454 17.40 -26.34 18.79
CA PRO A 454 18.05 -26.28 17.48
C PRO A 454 17.02 -26.06 16.37
N CYS A 455 17.39 -25.30 15.35
CA CYS A 455 16.53 -24.92 14.22
C CYS A 455 15.31 -24.05 14.58
N ASN A 456 15.35 -23.32 15.70
CA ASN A 456 14.26 -22.44 16.11
C ASN A 456 14.39 -21.04 15.50
N ARG A 457 15.34 -20.22 15.97
CA ARG A 457 15.47 -18.80 15.57
C ARG A 457 15.91 -18.67 14.12
N VAL A 458 16.70 -19.62 13.63
CA VAL A 458 17.10 -19.70 12.23
C VAL A 458 15.92 -19.93 11.30
N ASP A 459 14.88 -20.68 11.70
CA ASP A 459 13.71 -20.97 10.85
C ASP A 459 12.49 -20.10 11.21
N ARG A 460 12.76 -18.84 11.56
CA ARG A 460 11.75 -17.80 11.72
C ARG A 460 11.66 -16.95 10.46
N PHE A 461 10.60 -17.10 9.68
CA PHE A 461 10.42 -16.37 8.42
C PHE A 461 9.22 -15.42 8.48
N ASN A 462 9.34 -14.24 7.86
CA ASN A 462 8.21 -13.37 7.52
C ASN A 462 8.34 -12.99 6.04
N SER A 463 7.23 -12.61 5.41
CA SER A 463 7.24 -12.11 4.04
C SER A 463 6.19 -11.00 3.85
N GLY A 464 6.30 -10.16 2.84
CA GLY A 464 5.31 -9.12 2.61
C GLY A 464 5.44 -8.42 1.28
N VAL A 465 4.57 -7.43 1.09
CA VAL A 465 4.54 -6.57 -0.09
C VAL A 465 4.62 -5.12 0.39
N ALA A 466 5.45 -4.31 -0.26
CA ALA A 466 5.59 -2.88 0.01
C ALA A 466 5.67 -2.09 -1.30
N TYR A 467 5.06 -0.91 -1.34
CA TYR A 467 5.21 0.01 -2.47
C TYR A 467 6.40 0.93 -2.21
N LEU A 468 7.62 0.40 -2.33
CA LEU A 468 8.87 1.10 -1.97
C LEU A 468 9.17 2.33 -2.84
N ASP A 469 8.56 2.45 -4.02
CA ASP A 469 8.63 3.65 -4.88
C ASP A 469 7.32 4.47 -4.86
N GLY A 470 6.36 4.05 -4.04
CA GLY A 470 5.01 4.61 -3.95
C GLY A 470 4.04 4.18 -5.05
N GLU A 471 4.50 3.41 -6.05
CA GLU A 471 3.69 3.10 -7.24
C GLU A 471 3.60 1.60 -7.56
N ARG A 472 4.65 0.81 -7.30
CA ARG A 472 4.69 -0.60 -7.69
C ARG A 472 5.01 -1.51 -6.51
N PRO A 473 4.51 -2.76 -6.51
CA PRO A 473 4.73 -3.70 -5.41
C PRO A 473 6.12 -4.33 -5.46
N TYR A 474 6.80 -4.37 -4.31
CA TYR A 474 8.07 -5.05 -4.09
C TYR A 474 7.85 -6.20 -3.12
N LEU A 475 8.54 -7.31 -3.34
CA LEU A 475 8.54 -8.47 -2.46
C LEU A 475 9.53 -8.26 -1.31
N ILE A 476 9.06 -8.41 -0.07
CA ILE A 476 9.89 -8.36 1.15
C ILE A 476 10.04 -9.78 1.71
N VAL A 477 11.26 -10.25 1.93
CA VAL A 477 11.54 -11.58 2.49
C VAL A 477 12.44 -11.45 3.72
N CYS A 478 12.05 -12.06 4.83
CA CYS A 478 12.74 -11.94 6.10
C CYS A 478 13.18 -13.30 6.67
N ARG A 479 14.28 -13.30 7.44
CA ARG A 479 14.71 -14.44 8.27
C ARG A 479 15.28 -13.97 9.61
N GLY A 480 14.78 -14.54 10.70
CA GLY A 480 15.18 -14.27 12.08
C GLY A 480 14.65 -12.93 12.62
N TYR A 481 14.25 -12.91 13.90
CA TYR A 481 13.84 -11.68 14.60
C TYR A 481 14.23 -11.63 16.09
N TYR A 482 14.43 -12.79 16.74
CA TYR A 482 14.83 -12.87 18.15
C TYR A 482 16.28 -12.43 18.42
N THR A 483 17.18 -12.74 17.49
CA THR A 483 18.61 -12.41 17.58
C THR A 483 19.02 -11.75 16.26
N ARG A 484 19.70 -12.44 15.34
CA ARG A 484 19.95 -11.92 14.00
C ARG A 484 18.63 -11.70 13.28
N ALA A 485 18.48 -10.52 12.69
CA ALA A 485 17.36 -10.15 11.83
C ALA A 485 17.87 -9.82 10.44
N THR A 486 17.25 -10.41 9.42
CA THR A 486 17.60 -10.20 8.03
C THR A 486 16.37 -9.93 7.19
N ILE A 487 16.47 -8.96 6.28
CA ILE A 487 15.39 -8.53 5.39
C ILE A 487 16.00 -8.30 4.00
N VAL A 488 15.32 -8.72 2.93
CA VAL A 488 15.69 -8.40 1.55
C VAL A 488 14.45 -7.96 0.77
N ALA A 489 14.61 -6.92 -0.04
CA ALA A 489 13.58 -6.44 -0.95
C ALA A 489 13.95 -6.79 -2.40
N TYR A 490 12.98 -7.33 -3.14
CA TYR A 490 13.10 -7.61 -4.56
C TYR A 490 12.03 -6.90 -5.37
N ASP A 491 12.39 -6.40 -6.54
CA ASP A 491 11.42 -6.17 -7.62
C ASP A 491 11.38 -7.37 -8.58
N PHE A 492 10.27 -7.49 -9.32
CA PHE A 492 10.08 -8.48 -10.37
C PHE A 492 9.63 -7.85 -11.70
N PHE A 493 9.81 -6.53 -11.88
CA PHE A 493 9.23 -5.76 -12.99
C PHE A 493 9.68 -6.20 -14.39
N ALA A 494 10.83 -6.87 -14.47
CA ALA A 494 11.39 -7.39 -15.72
C ALA A 494 11.14 -8.89 -15.91
N GLY A 495 10.21 -9.49 -15.14
CA GLY A 495 9.94 -10.92 -15.13
C GLY A 495 11.07 -11.76 -14.52
N ARG A 496 11.90 -11.16 -13.65
CA ARG A 496 13.01 -11.79 -12.93
C ARG A 496 13.28 -11.05 -11.62
N PHE A 497 13.79 -11.75 -10.61
CA PHE A 497 14.21 -11.18 -9.34
C PHE A 497 15.34 -10.18 -9.55
N HIS A 498 15.13 -8.98 -9.05
CA HIS A 498 16.17 -7.96 -8.92
C HIS A 498 16.21 -7.48 -7.47
N GLU A 499 17.33 -7.72 -6.80
CA GLU A 499 17.53 -7.26 -5.42
C GLU A 499 17.67 -5.74 -5.41
N VAL A 500 16.79 -5.08 -4.65
CA VAL A 500 16.78 -3.62 -4.48
C VAL A 500 17.69 -3.23 -3.33
N PHE A 501 17.50 -3.87 -2.18
CA PHE A 501 18.40 -3.76 -1.02
C PHE A 501 18.34 -5.04 -0.17
N SER A 502 19.35 -5.21 0.69
CA SER A 502 19.35 -6.22 1.74
C SER A 502 19.90 -5.65 3.05
N VAL A 503 19.29 -6.08 4.14
CA VAL A 503 19.53 -5.65 5.52
C VAL A 503 19.88 -6.88 6.36
N ASP A 504 20.97 -6.80 7.11
CA ASP A 504 21.44 -7.86 8.00
C ASP A 504 21.97 -7.22 9.28
N SER A 505 21.32 -7.50 10.40
CA SER A 505 21.80 -7.02 11.71
C SER A 505 23.17 -7.60 12.09
N GLY A 506 23.62 -8.65 11.40
CA GLY A 506 24.72 -9.49 11.83
C GLY A 506 24.30 -10.41 12.98
N PHE A 507 25.18 -11.34 13.32
CA PHE A 507 24.96 -12.23 14.44
C PHE A 507 25.07 -11.48 15.77
N VAL A 508 24.31 -11.91 16.76
CA VAL A 508 24.45 -11.39 18.11
C VAL A 508 25.72 -11.96 18.76
N PRO A 509 26.62 -11.14 19.31
CA PRO A 509 27.79 -11.63 20.02
C PRO A 509 27.41 -12.44 21.25
N MET A 510 27.88 -13.69 21.31
CA MET A 510 27.69 -14.57 22.47
C MET A 510 29.04 -14.98 23.02
N SER A 511 29.30 -14.75 24.31
CA SER A 511 30.55 -15.19 24.96
C SER A 511 30.60 -16.70 25.20
N ASN A 512 29.43 -17.35 25.23
CA ASN A 512 29.26 -18.80 25.25
C ASN A 512 27.92 -19.12 24.56
N PRO A 513 27.93 -19.82 23.42
CA PRO A 513 26.70 -20.09 22.65
C PRO A 513 25.78 -21.13 23.30
N PHE A 514 26.21 -21.76 24.40
CA PHE A 514 25.41 -22.74 25.17
C PHE A 514 24.86 -22.19 26.49
N ASN A 515 25.29 -21.00 26.90
CA ASN A 515 24.89 -20.41 28.17
C ASN A 515 25.25 -18.92 28.25
N ILE A 516 24.32 -18.06 27.81
CA ILE A 516 24.37 -16.61 28.03
C ILE A 516 23.08 -16.15 28.71
N SER A 517 23.15 -15.07 29.50
CA SER A 517 22.05 -14.65 30.36
C SER A 517 20.87 -14.01 29.61
N CYS A 518 21.12 -13.17 28.60
CA CYS A 518 20.07 -12.45 27.87
C CYS A 518 20.53 -12.02 26.48
N PRO A 519 20.58 -12.93 25.50
CA PRO A 519 21.05 -12.60 24.16
C PRO A 519 20.08 -11.70 23.36
N HIS A 520 18.80 -11.59 23.73
CA HIS A 520 17.88 -10.61 23.11
C HIS A 520 18.29 -9.16 23.40
N ALA A 521 18.95 -8.91 24.54
CA ALA A 521 19.42 -7.57 24.91
C ALA A 521 20.64 -7.11 24.09
N GLU A 522 21.38 -8.04 23.50
CA GLU A 522 22.62 -7.78 22.79
C GLU A 522 22.37 -7.23 21.37
N ILE A 523 23.32 -6.45 20.85
CA ILE A 523 23.23 -5.80 19.54
C ILE A 523 23.92 -6.70 18.51
N GLY A 524 23.35 -6.84 17.31
CA GLY A 524 23.99 -7.57 16.21
C GLY A 524 25.32 -6.93 15.79
N THR A 525 26.20 -7.72 15.17
CA THR A 525 27.55 -7.27 14.80
C THR A 525 27.60 -6.19 13.71
N ASP A 526 26.51 -5.98 12.96
CA ASP A 526 26.49 -4.96 11.91
C ASP A 526 26.38 -3.54 12.51
N PRO A 527 27.24 -2.59 12.11
CA PRO A 527 27.25 -1.25 12.69
C PRO A 527 26.04 -0.39 12.32
N ALA A 528 25.38 -0.64 11.19
CA ALA A 528 24.21 0.12 10.73
C ALA A 528 22.91 -0.53 11.19
N TYR A 529 22.84 -1.86 11.13
CA TYR A 529 21.61 -2.62 11.31
C TYR A 529 21.57 -3.46 12.59
N GLY A 530 22.67 -3.52 13.37
CA GLY A 530 22.75 -4.33 14.58
C GLY A 530 21.65 -4.07 15.61
N LEU A 531 21.06 -2.86 15.59
CA LEU A 531 19.94 -2.47 16.45
C LEU A 531 18.59 -3.13 16.08
N LEU A 532 18.47 -3.76 14.90
CA LEU A 532 17.29 -4.55 14.53
C LEU A 532 17.20 -5.88 15.27
N ALA A 533 18.34 -6.39 15.73
CA ALA A 533 18.40 -7.68 16.40
C ALA A 533 17.46 -7.71 17.61
N GLY A 534 16.58 -8.71 17.70
CA GLY A 534 15.64 -8.86 18.83
C GLY A 534 14.42 -7.94 18.81
N GLN A 535 14.12 -7.23 17.70
CA GLN A 535 12.99 -6.28 17.64
C GLN A 535 11.80 -6.79 16.83
N GLY A 536 11.98 -7.79 15.96
CA GLY A 536 10.92 -8.22 15.05
C GLY A 536 9.80 -8.99 15.74
N ASN A 537 8.61 -8.96 15.16
CA ASN A 537 7.45 -9.73 15.61
C ASN A 537 7.26 -11.01 14.77
N HIS A 538 6.31 -11.83 15.17
CA HIS A 538 5.71 -12.88 14.36
C HIS A 538 4.85 -12.37 13.18
N SER A 539 5.10 -11.13 12.73
CA SER A 539 4.46 -10.49 11.59
C SER A 539 5.27 -9.26 11.18
N ILE A 540 4.96 -8.71 10.02
CA ILE A 540 5.41 -7.39 9.58
C ILE A 540 4.20 -6.59 9.12
N SER A 541 4.35 -5.28 9.01
CA SER A 541 3.39 -4.40 8.35
C SER A 541 4.12 -3.45 7.41
N THR A 542 3.42 -2.91 6.42
CA THR A 542 3.98 -1.99 5.42
C THR A 542 3.04 -0.81 5.26
N ALA A 543 3.57 0.40 5.39
CA ALA A 543 2.79 1.64 5.39
C ALA A 543 3.71 2.85 5.11
N ASP A 544 3.15 3.90 4.51
CA ASP A 544 3.81 5.22 4.42
C ASP A 544 3.71 5.90 5.80
N VAL A 545 4.74 5.73 6.63
CA VAL A 545 4.76 6.24 8.01
C VAL A 545 5.35 7.65 8.09
N ASP A 546 6.20 8.03 7.13
CA ASP A 546 6.89 9.33 7.12
C ASP A 546 6.35 10.34 6.08
N GLY A 547 5.35 9.97 5.30
CA GLY A 547 4.64 10.82 4.35
C GLY A 547 5.43 11.15 3.08
N ASP A 548 6.47 10.40 2.73
CA ASP A 548 7.20 10.56 1.47
C ASP A 548 6.53 9.84 0.26
N GLY A 549 5.38 9.20 0.52
CA GLY A 549 4.58 8.52 -0.49
C GLY A 549 5.10 7.13 -0.86
N CYS A 550 6.18 6.66 -0.25
CA CYS A 550 6.68 5.30 -0.30
C CYS A 550 6.22 4.54 0.95
N MET A 551 6.33 3.21 0.95
CA MET A 551 6.01 2.40 2.13
C MET A 551 7.27 1.94 2.84
N GLU A 552 7.26 2.09 4.16
CA GLU A 552 8.25 1.57 5.07
C GLU A 552 7.90 0.15 5.51
N ILE A 553 8.87 -0.56 6.09
CA ILE A 553 8.70 -1.91 6.63
C ILE A 553 8.70 -1.82 8.16
N VAL A 554 7.52 -1.92 8.75
CA VAL A 554 7.35 -1.99 10.20
C VAL A 554 7.64 -3.41 10.66
N TYR A 555 8.78 -3.58 11.33
CA TYR A 555 9.34 -4.85 11.77
C TYR A 555 9.24 -4.99 13.29
N GLY A 556 8.01 -5.09 13.79
CA GLY A 556 7.71 -5.15 15.23
C GLY A 556 8.08 -3.86 15.95
N ALA A 557 9.15 -3.89 16.74
CA ALA A 557 9.63 -2.74 17.49
C ALA A 557 10.58 -1.80 16.72
N ALA A 558 10.88 -2.10 15.45
CA ALA A 558 11.71 -1.28 14.58
C ALA A 558 11.00 -0.97 13.25
N CYS A 559 11.52 0.01 12.51
CA CYS A 559 11.02 0.40 11.19
C CYS A 559 12.20 0.62 10.24
N LEU A 560 12.13 0.03 9.05
CA LEU A 560 13.06 0.27 7.95
C LEU A 560 12.42 1.23 6.95
N ASP A 561 13.20 2.18 6.46
CA ASP A 561 12.82 3.10 5.40
C ASP A 561 12.63 2.37 4.05
N HIS A 562 11.92 2.97 3.10
CA HIS A 562 11.66 2.43 1.77
C HIS A 562 12.94 2.13 0.96
N ASP A 563 14.07 2.76 1.32
CA ASP A 563 15.39 2.54 0.73
C ASP A 563 16.24 1.47 1.44
N GLY A 564 15.70 0.86 2.50
CA GLY A 564 16.35 -0.17 3.32
C GLY A 564 17.19 0.38 4.48
N SER A 565 17.29 1.69 4.65
CA SER A 565 17.94 2.28 5.82
C SER A 565 17.12 2.08 7.10
N LEU A 566 17.77 2.12 8.26
CA LEU A 566 17.07 1.98 9.54
C LEU A 566 16.45 3.33 9.94
N LEU A 567 15.12 3.47 9.80
CA LEU A 567 14.39 4.66 10.22
C LEU A 567 14.48 4.82 11.75
N TYR A 568 14.13 3.77 12.49
CA TYR A 568 14.39 3.68 13.93
C TYR A 568 14.34 2.24 14.46
N SER A 569 14.88 2.06 15.67
CA SER A 569 14.71 0.87 16.51
C SER A 569 14.35 1.33 17.92
N SER A 570 13.24 0.84 18.49
CA SER A 570 12.66 1.40 19.73
C SER A 570 13.40 0.96 20.99
N TYR A 571 13.72 1.93 21.86
CA TYR A 571 14.33 1.74 23.18
C TYR A 571 13.62 2.61 24.22
N GLY A 572 13.60 2.13 25.46
CA GLY A 572 13.06 2.86 26.61
C GLY A 572 13.88 2.60 27.86
N ASN A 573 13.40 3.09 29.01
CA ASN A 573 14.03 2.82 30.30
C ASN A 573 13.18 1.82 31.09
N LEU A 574 13.82 0.80 31.63
CA LEU A 574 13.25 -0.10 32.63
C LEU A 574 12.91 0.68 33.92
N PRO A 575 12.08 0.12 34.82
CA PRO A 575 11.78 0.75 36.11
C PRO A 575 13.01 1.07 36.97
N ASP A 576 14.12 0.35 36.76
CA ASP A 576 15.40 0.57 37.43
C ASP A 576 16.29 1.64 36.77
N GLY A 577 15.83 2.26 35.67
CA GLY A 577 16.52 3.30 34.92
C GLY A 577 17.49 2.80 33.86
N ARG A 578 17.69 1.49 33.70
CA ARG A 578 18.51 0.94 32.61
C ARG A 578 17.79 1.09 31.27
N ARG A 579 18.53 1.47 30.22
CA ARG A 579 18.01 1.50 28.85
C ARG A 579 17.87 0.08 28.31
N ALA A 580 16.74 -0.24 27.70
CA ALA A 580 16.43 -1.54 27.13
C ALA A 580 15.66 -1.41 25.82
N LYS A 581 15.76 -2.44 24.97
CA LYS A 581 14.94 -2.58 23.76
C LYS A 581 13.48 -2.77 24.16
N PHE A 582 12.57 -2.36 23.28
CA PHE A 582 11.17 -2.76 23.41
C PHE A 582 11.03 -4.27 23.21
N GLY A 583 11.80 -4.83 22.26
CA GLY A 583 11.94 -6.28 22.09
C GLY A 583 10.92 -6.89 21.15
N HIS A 584 10.93 -8.21 21.09
CA HIS A 584 10.03 -9.02 20.29
C HIS A 584 8.58 -8.94 20.79
N GLY A 585 7.62 -9.06 19.86
CA GLY A 585 6.20 -9.05 20.14
C GLY A 585 5.37 -10.03 19.31
N ASP A 586 4.18 -10.30 19.82
CA ASP A 586 3.28 -11.35 19.33
C ASP A 586 2.08 -10.80 18.53
N SER A 587 1.80 -9.50 18.64
CA SER A 587 0.72 -8.78 17.94
C SER A 587 1.06 -7.29 17.75
N MET A 588 0.73 -6.76 16.56
CA MET A 588 0.99 -5.37 16.17
C MET A 588 -0.06 -4.87 15.19
N HIS A 589 -0.45 -3.60 15.34
CA HIS A 589 -1.42 -2.91 14.49
C HIS A 589 -0.86 -1.56 14.05
N VAL A 590 -0.81 -1.32 12.74
CA VAL A 590 -0.37 -0.06 12.14
C VAL A 590 -1.56 0.58 11.45
N ALA A 591 -2.02 1.70 11.97
CA ALA A 591 -3.21 2.38 11.49
C ALA A 591 -3.23 3.84 11.94
N ASP A 592 -4.16 4.59 11.38
CA ASP A 592 -4.56 5.90 11.89
C ASP A 592 -5.44 5.71 13.13
N ILE A 593 -4.84 5.63 14.33
CA ILE A 593 -5.55 5.32 15.60
C ILE A 593 -6.09 6.59 16.22
N ASP A 594 -5.25 7.63 16.30
CA ASP A 594 -5.60 8.96 16.79
C ASP A 594 -5.81 9.93 15.61
N PRO A 595 -7.05 10.10 15.13
CA PRO A 595 -7.34 10.92 13.94
C PRO A 595 -7.09 12.42 14.16
N ASP A 596 -6.82 12.84 15.39
CA ASP A 596 -6.45 14.20 15.75
C ASP A 596 -4.92 14.37 15.83
N SER A 597 -4.12 13.33 15.56
CA SER A 597 -2.67 13.37 15.44
C SER A 597 -2.26 13.21 13.97
N PRO A 598 -1.27 13.94 13.45
CA PRO A 598 -0.76 13.73 12.10
C PRO A 598 -0.01 12.40 11.95
N GLY A 599 -0.13 11.75 10.79
CA GLY A 599 0.51 10.47 10.47
C GLY A 599 -0.15 9.27 11.14
N LEU A 600 0.51 8.11 11.07
CA LEU A 600 0.01 6.85 11.61
C LEU A 600 0.52 6.58 13.03
N ASP A 601 -0.09 5.59 13.67
CA ASP A 601 0.29 5.05 14.98
C ASP A 601 0.55 3.54 14.90
N ILE A 602 1.38 3.04 15.82
CA ILE A 602 1.66 1.61 15.98
C ILE A 602 1.23 1.18 17.39
N PHE A 603 0.29 0.25 17.51
CA PHE A 603 -0.06 -0.40 18.76
C PHE A 603 0.50 -1.82 18.81
N ASN A 604 1.33 -2.12 19.81
CA ASN A 604 2.11 -3.35 19.84
C ASN A 604 2.37 -3.82 21.29
N VAL A 605 2.32 -5.14 21.49
CA VAL A 605 2.72 -5.85 22.73
C VAL A 605 4.13 -6.45 22.62
N TYR A 606 4.77 -6.70 23.76
CA TYR A 606 6.15 -7.21 23.84
C TYR A 606 6.27 -8.38 24.82
N GLU A 607 7.09 -9.38 24.48
CA GLU A 607 7.21 -10.65 25.23
C GLU A 607 8.37 -10.67 26.25
N GLU A 608 9.27 -9.68 26.22
CA GLU A 608 10.51 -9.71 27.00
C GLU A 608 10.32 -9.54 28.53
N GLY A 609 9.08 -9.28 28.97
CA GLY A 609 8.68 -9.14 30.37
C GLY A 609 9.58 -8.17 31.13
N VAL A 610 10.25 -8.67 32.18
CA VAL A 610 11.16 -7.85 33.01
C VAL A 610 12.32 -7.18 32.25
N ASN A 611 12.61 -7.62 31.01
CA ASN A 611 13.67 -7.08 30.18
C ASN A 611 13.20 -6.03 29.17
N ALA A 612 11.90 -5.76 29.06
CA ALA A 612 11.35 -4.67 28.23
C ALA A 612 10.86 -3.48 29.06
N PRO A 613 11.01 -2.24 28.57
CA PRO A 613 10.49 -1.04 29.22
C PRO A 613 8.95 -0.96 29.21
N TYR A 614 8.31 -1.68 28.27
CA TYR A 614 6.87 -1.75 28.11
C TYR A 614 6.47 -3.20 27.84
N GLY A 615 5.36 -3.67 28.43
CA GLY A 615 4.66 -4.87 27.97
C GLY A 615 3.75 -4.59 26.78
N TRP A 616 3.34 -3.33 26.60
CA TRP A 616 2.65 -2.83 25.41
C TRP A 616 2.81 -1.32 25.30
N ALA A 617 2.76 -0.79 24.08
CA ALA A 617 2.80 0.64 23.82
C ALA A 617 2.03 1.02 22.55
N MET A 618 1.42 2.20 22.59
CA MET A 618 1.01 2.93 21.39
C MET A 618 2.08 3.97 21.06
N ARG A 619 2.61 3.92 19.84
CA ARG A 619 3.74 4.72 19.38
C ARG A 619 3.36 5.53 18.17
N ASP A 620 4.05 6.65 18.01
CA ASP A 620 4.09 7.37 16.75
C ASP A 620 4.81 6.54 15.68
N ALA A 621 4.20 6.32 14.52
CA ALA A 621 4.73 5.39 13.52
C ALA A 621 5.98 5.90 12.80
N GLU A 622 6.18 7.22 12.69
CA GLU A 622 7.34 7.82 12.03
C GLU A 622 8.58 7.79 12.94
N THR A 623 8.39 8.03 14.23
CA THR A 623 9.49 8.25 15.18
C THR A 623 9.76 7.08 16.11
N GLY A 624 8.80 6.16 16.26
CA GLY A 624 8.84 5.07 17.25
C GLY A 624 8.67 5.54 18.70
N GLU A 625 8.44 6.83 18.94
CA GLU A 625 8.29 7.36 20.30
C GLU A 625 6.97 6.89 20.92
N PRO A 626 6.98 6.36 22.16
CA PRO A 626 5.76 5.97 22.85
C PRO A 626 4.92 7.20 23.19
N ARG A 627 3.65 7.20 22.76
CA ARG A 627 2.64 8.16 23.23
C ARG A 627 2.18 7.80 24.64
N PHE A 628 1.90 6.52 24.85
CA PHE A 628 1.63 5.91 26.14
C PHE A 628 1.84 4.39 26.07
N GLY A 629 2.00 3.77 27.23
CA GLY A 629 2.24 2.34 27.38
C GLY A 629 2.43 1.98 28.85
N GLU A 630 2.45 0.68 29.15
CA GLU A 630 2.64 0.19 30.52
C GLU A 630 3.73 -0.87 30.58
N TYR A 631 4.51 -0.82 31.65
CA TYR A 631 5.45 -1.88 32.00
C TYR A 631 4.69 -3.11 32.50
N PHE A 632 5.14 -4.30 32.11
CA PHE A 632 4.58 -5.56 32.57
C PHE A 632 5.69 -6.60 32.73
N GLU A 633 5.70 -7.33 33.84
CA GLU A 633 6.76 -8.29 34.15
C GLU A 633 6.61 -9.63 33.41
N GLY A 634 5.39 -9.95 32.95
CA GLY A 634 5.07 -11.17 32.20
C GLY A 634 4.99 -10.96 30.70
N ASP A 635 4.46 -11.97 30.02
CA ASP A 635 4.17 -11.94 28.59
C ASP A 635 2.70 -11.52 28.36
N LEU A 636 2.49 -10.58 27.43
CA LEU A 636 1.19 -10.14 26.94
C LEU A 636 1.07 -10.45 25.44
N GLY A 637 0.82 -11.70 25.08
CA GLY A 637 0.85 -12.14 23.68
C GLY A 637 -0.25 -11.59 22.73
N ARG A 638 -1.12 -10.64 23.12
CA ARG A 638 -2.19 -10.11 22.25
C ARG A 638 -2.56 -8.66 22.51
N CYS A 639 -2.85 -7.92 21.45
CA CYS A 639 -3.47 -6.60 21.50
C CYS A 639 -4.42 -6.43 20.31
N MET A 640 -5.29 -5.41 20.36
CA MET A 640 -6.19 -5.09 19.25
C MET A 640 -6.58 -3.62 19.25
N ILE A 641 -6.97 -3.13 18.07
CA ILE A 641 -7.50 -1.77 17.86
C ILE A 641 -8.83 -1.83 17.10
N GLY A 642 -9.68 -0.82 17.30
CA GLY A 642 -10.94 -0.71 16.54
C GLY A 642 -11.88 0.36 17.06
N LYS A 643 -12.83 0.78 16.22
CA LYS A 643 -13.93 1.66 16.58
C LYS A 643 -15.05 0.85 17.23
N ILE A 644 -14.92 0.54 18.51
CA ILE A 644 -15.89 -0.29 19.25
C ILE A 644 -16.86 0.56 20.08
N ASP A 645 -16.49 1.81 20.39
CA ASP A 645 -17.35 2.78 21.07
C ASP A 645 -17.60 4.01 20.17
N PRO A 646 -18.81 4.14 19.59
CA PRO A 646 -19.17 5.29 18.75
C PRO A 646 -19.08 6.64 19.46
N ALA A 647 -19.20 6.67 20.80
CA ALA A 647 -19.21 7.92 21.56
C ALA A 647 -17.80 8.49 21.82
N THR A 648 -16.75 7.68 21.63
CA THR A 648 -15.37 8.05 21.95
C THR A 648 -14.57 8.32 20.67
N ARG A 649 -13.90 9.49 20.58
CA ARG A 649 -13.08 9.89 19.42
C ARG A 649 -11.88 8.95 19.22
N GLY A 650 -11.58 8.61 17.97
CA GLY A 650 -10.48 7.73 17.60
C GLY A 650 -10.82 6.24 17.73
N LEU A 651 -9.86 5.39 17.35
CA LEU A 651 -9.94 3.95 17.58
C LEU A 651 -9.59 3.66 19.03
N GLN A 652 -10.36 2.77 19.66
CA GLN A 652 -10.00 2.23 20.98
C GLN A 652 -8.89 1.21 20.81
N VAL A 653 -8.06 1.08 21.84
CA VAL A 653 -6.96 0.12 21.91
C VAL A 653 -7.13 -0.76 23.15
N TRP A 654 -6.85 -2.06 23.07
CA TRP A 654 -6.98 -2.94 24.23
C TRP A 654 -5.97 -4.10 24.26
N VAL A 655 -5.63 -4.46 25.50
CA VAL A 655 -4.83 -5.64 25.88
C VAL A 655 -5.56 -6.36 27.01
N GLN A 656 -5.58 -5.75 28.20
CA GLN A 656 -6.35 -6.19 29.36
C GLN A 656 -7.55 -5.28 29.65
N ASP A 657 -7.36 -3.97 29.54
CA ASP A 657 -8.41 -2.95 29.62
C ASP A 657 -8.60 -2.27 28.26
N VAL A 658 -9.79 -1.72 28.03
CA VAL A 658 -10.07 -0.88 26.85
C VAL A 658 -9.68 0.57 27.14
N ARG A 659 -8.97 1.20 26.21
CA ARG A 659 -8.56 2.61 26.31
C ARG A 659 -8.98 3.40 25.08
N ASP A 660 -9.16 4.70 25.25
CA ASP A 660 -9.24 5.62 24.11
C ASP A 660 -7.87 5.83 23.45
N CYS A 661 -7.85 6.51 22.30
CA CYS A 661 -6.63 6.85 21.56
C CYS A 661 -5.66 7.79 22.32
N ARG A 662 -6.03 8.26 23.53
CA ARG A 662 -5.21 9.12 24.40
C ARG A 662 -4.73 8.40 25.66
N GLY A 663 -5.03 7.11 25.80
CA GLY A 663 -4.59 6.24 26.89
C GLY A 663 -5.49 6.24 28.12
N ASN A 664 -6.65 6.92 28.08
CA ASN A 664 -7.61 6.91 29.18
C ASN A 664 -8.37 5.58 29.18
N VAL A 665 -8.48 4.94 30.35
CA VAL A 665 -9.25 3.70 30.51
C VAL A 665 -10.74 3.98 30.37
N LEU A 666 -11.42 3.18 29.55
CA LEU A 666 -12.86 3.23 29.33
C LEU A 666 -13.54 2.13 30.16
N PRO A 667 -14.76 2.37 30.68
CA PRO A 667 -15.52 1.37 31.45
C PRO A 667 -16.20 0.35 30.52
N LEU A 668 -15.43 -0.22 29.59
CA LEU A 668 -15.89 -1.19 28.59
C LEU A 668 -15.24 -2.55 28.87
N LYS A 669 -15.98 -3.62 28.60
CA LYS A 669 -15.41 -4.96 28.62
C LYS A 669 -14.57 -5.15 27.35
N PRO A 670 -13.31 -5.61 27.44
CA PRO A 670 -12.51 -5.92 26.25
C PRO A 670 -13.20 -6.95 25.36
N PRO A 671 -13.32 -6.68 24.04
CA PRO A 671 -13.66 -7.70 23.04
C PRO A 671 -12.53 -8.72 22.86
N SER A 672 -12.75 -9.70 21.98
CA SER A 672 -11.68 -10.59 21.49
C SER A 672 -10.48 -9.79 20.97
N THR A 673 -9.27 -10.35 21.11
CA THR A 673 -8.00 -9.78 20.64
C THR A 673 -7.40 -10.61 19.49
N ASN A 674 -8.26 -11.15 18.61
CA ASN A 674 -7.87 -12.04 17.51
C ASN A 674 -7.79 -11.31 16.15
N MET A 675 -8.89 -11.25 15.42
CA MET A 675 -9.00 -10.50 14.16
C MET A 675 -10.08 -9.44 14.27
N LYS A 676 -9.84 -8.28 13.65
CA LYS A 676 -10.89 -7.30 13.36
C LYS A 676 -11.59 -7.64 12.05
N ILE A 677 -12.84 -7.22 11.92
CA ILE A 677 -13.63 -7.29 10.69
C ILE A 677 -14.57 -6.08 10.58
N TYR A 678 -14.67 -5.48 9.39
CA TYR A 678 -15.64 -4.45 9.07
C TYR A 678 -16.90 -5.09 8.51
N TRP A 679 -17.88 -5.33 9.37
CA TRP A 679 -19.07 -6.11 9.04
C TRP A 679 -20.36 -5.29 9.08
N ALA A 680 -20.54 -4.50 10.14
CA ALA A 680 -21.72 -3.68 10.32
C ALA A 680 -21.75 -2.52 9.31
N GLY A 681 -22.96 -2.04 9.01
CA GLY A 681 -23.17 -0.97 8.04
C GLY A 681 -22.86 0.46 8.54
N ASP A 682 -22.33 0.61 9.75
CA ASP A 682 -22.20 1.89 10.46
C ASP A 682 -20.75 2.37 10.69
N LEU A 683 -19.77 1.71 10.04
CA LEU A 683 -18.33 1.98 10.16
C LEU A 683 -17.77 1.77 11.57
N SER A 684 -18.44 0.99 12.42
CA SER A 684 -17.85 0.43 13.62
C SER A 684 -16.95 -0.77 13.29
N THR A 685 -16.11 -1.18 14.25
CA THR A 685 -15.22 -2.34 14.10
C THR A 685 -15.77 -3.51 14.88
N GLN A 686 -15.83 -4.66 14.23
CA GLN A 686 -16.16 -5.94 14.85
C GLN A 686 -14.93 -6.82 14.98
N VAL A 687 -15.07 -7.89 15.74
CA VAL A 687 -14.01 -8.87 15.98
C VAL A 687 -14.51 -10.29 15.73
N THR A 688 -13.56 -11.21 15.52
CA THR A 688 -13.84 -12.64 15.44
C THR A 688 -13.65 -13.34 16.77
N ASP A 689 -14.50 -14.34 17.02
CA ASP A 689 -14.62 -15.16 18.22
C ASP A 689 -14.97 -14.38 19.51
N GLY A 690 -15.22 -15.10 20.60
CA GLY A 690 -15.61 -14.52 21.88
C GLY A 690 -14.43 -14.02 22.74
N THR A 691 -14.76 -13.40 23.87
CA THR A 691 -13.75 -12.86 24.81
C THR A 691 -12.89 -13.96 25.44
N ASP A 692 -13.41 -15.18 25.55
CA ASP A 692 -12.68 -16.37 26.01
C ASP A 692 -12.47 -17.37 24.87
N TYR A 693 -12.12 -16.86 23.68
CA TYR A 693 -11.90 -17.71 22.49
C TYR A 693 -10.87 -18.82 22.71
N LEU A 694 -10.02 -18.75 23.75
CA LEU A 694 -9.09 -19.82 24.11
C LEU A 694 -9.81 -21.09 24.61
N HIS A 695 -10.99 -20.96 25.21
CA HIS A 695 -11.76 -22.05 25.83
C HIS A 695 -13.13 -22.28 25.18
N GLU A 696 -13.59 -21.35 24.33
CA GLU A 696 -14.82 -21.47 23.56
C GLU A 696 -14.62 -22.23 22.22
N GLU A 697 -15.73 -22.59 21.58
CA GLU A 697 -15.71 -23.15 20.23
C GLU A 697 -15.28 -22.07 19.23
N LYS A 698 -14.19 -22.33 18.49
CA LYS A 698 -13.61 -21.36 17.56
C LYS A 698 -14.11 -21.59 16.15
N CYS A 699 -15.29 -21.08 15.84
CA CYS A 699 -15.92 -21.19 14.52
C CYS A 699 -15.89 -19.88 13.71
N GLY A 700 -15.31 -18.79 14.23
CA GLY A 700 -15.25 -17.50 13.54
C GLY A 700 -16.49 -16.63 13.79
N VAL A 701 -16.98 -16.58 15.03
CA VAL A 701 -18.14 -15.75 15.40
C VAL A 701 -17.85 -14.28 15.13
N VAL A 702 -18.70 -13.55 14.41
CA VAL A 702 -18.57 -12.09 14.25
C VAL A 702 -19.43 -11.37 15.28
N ASN A 703 -18.79 -10.52 16.09
CA ASN A 703 -19.47 -9.80 17.16
C ASN A 703 -18.78 -8.48 17.52
N ASP A 704 -19.48 -7.64 18.28
CA ASP A 704 -18.91 -6.53 19.04
C ASP A 704 -19.74 -6.23 20.31
N ILE A 705 -19.36 -5.15 21.00
CA ILE A 705 -20.04 -4.69 22.22
C ILE A 705 -21.35 -3.94 21.96
N THR A 706 -21.59 -3.47 20.73
CA THR A 706 -22.70 -2.57 20.38
C THR A 706 -23.89 -3.36 19.83
N HIS A 707 -23.62 -4.28 18.92
CA HIS A 707 -24.56 -5.11 18.18
C HIS A 707 -24.69 -6.52 18.77
N GLY A 708 -23.69 -6.97 19.54
CA GLY A 708 -23.62 -8.35 20.03
C GLY A 708 -23.21 -9.32 18.92
N VAL A 709 -23.67 -10.57 18.99
CA VAL A 709 -23.38 -11.57 17.95
C VAL A 709 -24.20 -11.29 16.70
N MET A 710 -23.52 -11.07 15.58
CA MET A 710 -24.14 -10.81 14.28
C MET A 710 -24.05 -11.99 13.33
N LEU A 711 -22.98 -12.79 13.45
CA LEU A 711 -22.81 -14.05 12.72
C LEU A 711 -22.28 -15.11 13.68
N HIS A 712 -22.95 -16.26 13.69
CA HIS A 712 -22.45 -17.46 14.36
C HIS A 712 -22.32 -18.57 13.31
N PRO A 713 -21.13 -18.78 12.74
CA PRO A 713 -20.94 -19.82 11.74
C PRO A 713 -21.26 -21.21 12.28
N GLU A 714 -21.88 -22.05 11.43
CA GLU A 714 -22.23 -23.44 11.75
C GLU A 714 -21.37 -24.41 10.95
N SER A 715 -20.94 -25.51 11.57
CA SER A 715 -20.13 -26.57 10.92
C SER A 715 -18.83 -26.07 10.28
N THR A 716 -18.23 -25.05 10.88
CA THR A 716 -16.98 -24.41 10.45
C THR A 716 -15.98 -24.41 11.60
N ALA A 717 -14.72 -24.12 11.28
CA ALA A 717 -13.66 -24.03 12.26
C ALA A 717 -12.64 -22.96 11.85
N THR A 718 -11.98 -22.40 12.87
CA THR A 718 -10.77 -21.59 12.70
C THR A 718 -9.52 -22.46 12.75
N ASN A 719 -8.37 -21.82 12.54
CA ASN A 719 -7.07 -22.45 12.31
C ASN A 719 -6.06 -22.13 13.43
N ASN A 720 -4.90 -22.78 13.35
CA ASN A 720 -3.69 -22.45 14.12
C ASN A 720 -3.88 -22.56 15.65
N GLY A 721 -4.67 -23.55 16.10
CA GLY A 721 -4.79 -23.92 17.51
C GLY A 721 -5.34 -22.81 18.39
N THR A 722 -4.54 -22.30 19.33
CA THR A 722 -4.91 -21.18 20.21
C THR A 722 -4.88 -19.82 19.53
N LYS A 723 -4.26 -19.69 18.34
CA LYS A 723 -4.32 -18.43 17.59
C LYS A 723 -5.75 -18.17 17.07
N GLY A 724 -6.45 -19.22 16.60
CA GLY A 724 -7.88 -19.16 16.27
C GLY A 724 -8.16 -18.38 15.00
N ASN A 725 -7.26 -18.39 14.03
CA ASN A 725 -7.37 -17.52 12.86
C ASN A 725 -8.48 -18.00 11.92
N PRO A 726 -9.33 -17.12 11.37
CA PRO A 726 -10.01 -17.37 10.10
C PRO A 726 -8.99 -17.75 9.01
N CYS A 727 -9.46 -18.35 7.92
CA CYS A 727 -8.59 -18.60 6.76
C CYS A 727 -8.16 -17.27 6.12
N LEU A 728 -9.10 -16.33 6.00
CA LEU A 728 -8.88 -14.95 5.56
C LEU A 728 -10.02 -14.05 6.04
N VAL A 729 -9.71 -12.79 6.32
CA VAL A 729 -10.67 -11.68 6.42
C VAL A 729 -10.25 -10.60 5.42
N ALA A 730 -11.10 -10.31 4.44
CA ALA A 730 -10.83 -9.32 3.40
C ALA A 730 -12.11 -8.90 2.65
N ASP A 731 -12.18 -7.66 2.15
CA ASP A 731 -13.14 -7.22 1.11
C ASP A 731 -12.77 -7.92 -0.20
N ILE A 732 -13.39 -9.05 -0.50
CA ILE A 732 -13.10 -9.85 -1.70
C ILE A 732 -14.18 -9.71 -2.76
N PHE A 733 -15.35 -9.14 -2.43
CA PHE A 733 -16.40 -8.73 -3.37
C PHE A 733 -17.45 -7.90 -2.62
N GLY A 734 -18.49 -7.44 -3.30
CA GLY A 734 -19.47 -6.56 -2.69
C GLY A 734 -18.92 -5.15 -2.51
N ASP A 735 -19.40 -4.45 -1.49
CA ASP A 735 -18.97 -3.10 -1.14
C ASP A 735 -17.73 -3.16 -0.24
N PHE A 736 -17.33 -2.04 0.38
CA PHE A 736 -16.09 -1.94 1.15
C PHE A 736 -16.00 -2.82 2.41
N ARG A 737 -17.08 -3.53 2.78
CA ARG A 737 -17.09 -4.39 3.97
C ARG A 737 -16.35 -5.68 3.70
N GLU A 738 -15.90 -6.31 4.77
CA GLU A 738 -15.03 -7.46 4.68
C GLU A 738 -15.81 -8.76 4.76
N GLU A 739 -15.47 -9.72 3.91
CA GLU A 739 -15.91 -11.09 4.03
C GLU A 739 -15.12 -11.86 5.09
N LEU A 740 -15.79 -12.85 5.68
CA LEU A 740 -15.17 -13.85 6.53
C LEU A 740 -15.03 -15.17 5.76
N LEU A 741 -13.81 -15.68 5.64
CA LEU A 741 -13.50 -16.99 5.07
C LEU A 741 -13.05 -17.94 6.17
N VAL A 742 -13.81 -19.01 6.38
CA VAL A 742 -13.53 -20.06 7.37
C VAL A 742 -13.69 -21.43 6.74
N ARG A 743 -12.84 -22.40 7.09
CA ARG A 743 -12.99 -23.76 6.58
C ARG A 743 -14.23 -24.42 7.18
N LYS A 744 -14.86 -25.30 6.42
CA LYS A 744 -15.78 -26.28 7.01
C LYS A 744 -15.01 -27.20 7.95
N ALA A 745 -15.66 -27.67 9.02
CA ALA A 745 -15.01 -28.53 10.02
C ALA A 745 -14.48 -29.86 9.43
N ASP A 746 -15.04 -30.30 8.29
CA ASP A 746 -14.62 -31.49 7.55
C ASP A 746 -13.61 -31.21 6.42
N ASP A 747 -13.18 -29.95 6.25
CA ASP A 747 -12.25 -29.46 5.23
C ASP A 747 -12.73 -29.69 3.78
N SER A 748 -14.03 -29.89 3.56
CA SER A 748 -14.60 -30.08 2.22
C SER A 748 -14.76 -28.80 1.41
N ALA A 749 -14.77 -27.64 2.07
CA ALA A 749 -14.93 -26.33 1.45
C ALA A 749 -14.39 -25.21 2.35
N ILE A 750 -14.08 -24.06 1.75
CA ILE A 750 -14.04 -22.78 2.47
C ILE A 750 -15.44 -22.17 2.40
N ARG A 751 -15.99 -21.80 3.56
CA ARG A 751 -17.24 -21.07 3.64
C ARG A 751 -16.96 -19.58 3.72
N ILE A 752 -17.59 -18.84 2.81
CA ILE A 752 -17.45 -17.40 2.66
C ILE A 752 -18.76 -16.73 3.09
N TYR A 753 -18.66 -15.83 4.05
CA TYR A 753 -19.77 -15.02 4.56
C TYR A 753 -19.55 -13.55 4.20
N THR A 754 -20.63 -12.87 3.82
CA THR A 754 -20.67 -11.42 3.60
C THR A 754 -21.85 -10.80 4.35
N SER A 755 -21.72 -9.52 4.71
CA SER A 755 -22.73 -8.80 5.47
C SER A 755 -23.96 -8.50 4.62
N THR A 756 -25.15 -8.55 5.24
CA THR A 756 -26.42 -8.15 4.60
C THR A 756 -27.01 -6.87 5.19
N ASP A 757 -26.25 -6.19 6.07
CA ASP A 757 -26.64 -4.89 6.59
C ASP A 757 -26.67 -3.86 5.46
N LEU A 758 -27.65 -2.96 5.48
CA LEU A 758 -27.61 -1.79 4.60
C LEU A 758 -26.69 -0.74 5.20
N THR A 759 -25.75 -0.24 4.40
CA THR A 759 -24.98 0.96 4.74
C THR A 759 -25.38 2.13 3.87
N ALA A 760 -25.47 3.32 4.48
CA ALA A 760 -25.64 4.60 3.79
C ALA A 760 -24.28 5.23 3.38
N HIS A 761 -23.20 4.48 3.54
CA HIS A 761 -21.84 4.90 3.21
C HIS A 761 -21.41 4.37 1.86
N LYS A 762 -20.59 5.17 1.18
CA LYS A 762 -19.96 4.83 -0.10
C LYS A 762 -18.47 4.96 0.04
N LEU A 763 -17.74 3.87 -0.07
CA LEU A 763 -16.28 3.81 -0.09
C LEU A 763 -15.86 2.95 -1.28
N PHE A 764 -14.65 3.20 -1.79
CA PHE A 764 -14.06 2.29 -2.76
C PHE A 764 -13.69 0.96 -2.08
N THR A 765 -13.61 -0.12 -2.85
CA THR A 765 -13.17 -1.44 -2.34
C THR A 765 -11.83 -1.31 -1.64
N LEU A 766 -11.68 -1.85 -0.44
CA LEU A 766 -10.47 -1.69 0.36
C LEU A 766 -9.25 -2.32 -0.31
N LEU A 767 -9.43 -3.28 -1.24
CA LEU A 767 -8.34 -3.80 -2.08
C LEU A 767 -7.69 -2.73 -2.99
N HIS A 768 -8.33 -1.59 -3.21
CA HIS A 768 -7.75 -0.45 -3.92
C HIS A 768 -7.10 0.59 -2.98
N ASP A 769 -6.97 0.28 -1.69
CA ASP A 769 -6.06 0.94 -0.76
C ASP A 769 -4.76 0.11 -0.67
N PRO A 770 -3.61 0.62 -1.14
CA PRO A 770 -2.38 -0.18 -1.19
C PRO A 770 -1.94 -0.74 0.17
N GLN A 771 -2.12 0.00 1.26
CA GLN A 771 -1.74 -0.45 2.61
C GLN A 771 -2.62 -1.64 3.04
N TYR A 772 -3.95 -1.50 2.88
CA TYR A 772 -4.87 -2.59 3.15
C TYR A 772 -4.60 -3.82 2.27
N ARG A 773 -4.37 -3.63 0.96
CA ARG A 773 -4.11 -4.73 0.02
C ARG A 773 -2.81 -5.47 0.30
N CYS A 774 -1.76 -4.76 0.71
CA CYS A 774 -0.54 -5.38 1.24
C CYS A 774 -0.87 -6.17 2.52
N GLY A 775 -1.70 -5.61 3.41
CA GLY A 775 -2.30 -6.26 4.58
C GLY A 775 -2.92 -7.63 4.28
N VAL A 776 -3.75 -7.69 3.24
CA VAL A 776 -4.36 -8.94 2.77
C VAL A 776 -3.30 -9.94 2.30
N ALA A 777 -2.26 -9.48 1.59
CA ALA A 777 -1.20 -10.36 1.09
C ALA A 777 -0.38 -11.00 2.22
N TRP A 778 0.02 -10.22 3.23
CA TRP A 778 0.84 -10.73 4.34
C TRP A 778 0.04 -11.33 5.49
N GLN A 779 -1.31 -11.33 5.45
CA GLN A 779 -2.16 -11.87 6.51
C GLN A 779 -1.84 -13.33 6.87
N ASN A 780 -1.33 -14.12 5.94
CA ASN A 780 -0.93 -15.52 6.16
C ASN A 780 0.39 -15.69 6.94
N ASN A 781 1.09 -14.60 7.24
CA ASN A 781 2.37 -14.65 7.96
C ASN A 781 2.20 -15.24 9.35
N CYS A 782 3.07 -16.19 9.71
CA CYS A 782 3.35 -16.61 11.08
C CYS A 782 2.12 -16.59 12.01
N TYR A 783 1.95 -15.49 12.77
CA TYR A 783 0.75 -15.22 13.54
C TYR A 783 -0.05 -14.09 12.86
N ASN A 784 -1.07 -14.50 12.11
CA ASN A 784 -1.88 -13.66 11.23
C ASN A 784 -2.37 -12.41 11.99
N GLN A 785 -2.12 -11.22 11.43
CA GLN A 785 -2.65 -9.95 11.94
C GLN A 785 -3.61 -9.34 10.91
N PRO A 786 -4.60 -8.54 11.33
CA PRO A 786 -5.50 -7.87 10.41
C PRO A 786 -4.82 -6.73 9.64
N GLY A 787 -5.26 -6.48 8.41
CA GLY A 787 -4.87 -5.31 7.62
C GLY A 787 -5.76 -4.09 7.91
N TYR A 788 -5.18 -2.90 7.78
CA TYR A 788 -5.87 -1.61 7.98
C TYR A 788 -5.67 -0.71 6.76
N PRO A 789 -6.69 0.09 6.39
CA PRO A 789 -6.52 1.08 5.33
C PRO A 789 -5.56 2.20 5.75
N SER A 790 -4.97 2.88 4.77
CA SER A 790 -4.08 4.05 4.97
C SER A 790 -4.74 5.27 5.62
N PHE A 791 -6.06 5.24 5.84
CA PHE A 791 -6.86 6.34 6.39
C PHE A 791 -7.65 5.90 7.64
N TYR A 792 -8.01 6.86 8.49
CA TYR A 792 -8.91 6.64 9.63
C TYR A 792 -10.26 6.07 9.21
N TYR A 793 -10.48 4.78 9.46
CA TYR A 793 -11.75 4.09 9.24
C TYR A 793 -12.55 4.01 10.54
N ALA A 794 -13.60 4.83 10.66
CA ALA A 794 -14.49 4.83 11.81
C ALA A 794 -15.80 5.58 11.53
N SER A 795 -16.81 5.36 12.37
CA SER A 795 -18.11 6.05 12.32
C SER A 795 -18.08 7.57 12.45
N ASP A 796 -16.98 8.13 12.98
CA ASP A 796 -16.73 9.57 13.11
C ASP A 796 -15.61 10.08 12.20
N MET A 797 -15.29 9.34 11.13
CA MET A 797 -14.31 9.78 10.15
C MET A 797 -14.83 10.92 9.28
N ASN A 798 -13.90 11.69 8.71
CA ASN A 798 -14.20 12.69 7.71
C ASN A 798 -13.81 12.14 6.33
N PHE A 799 -14.80 11.89 5.47
CA PHE A 799 -14.57 11.33 4.13
C PHE A 799 -13.63 12.16 3.25
N ALA A 800 -13.46 13.45 3.55
CA ALA A 800 -12.49 14.29 2.88
C ALA A 800 -11.04 13.83 3.10
N ASP A 801 -10.75 13.17 4.23
CA ASP A 801 -9.43 12.67 4.61
C ASP A 801 -9.10 11.29 4.00
N VAL A 802 -10.06 10.60 3.37
CA VAL A 802 -9.85 9.28 2.74
C VAL A 802 -8.98 9.38 1.48
N LEU A 803 -9.16 10.44 0.68
CA LEU A 803 -8.32 10.77 -0.47
C LEU A 803 -7.96 12.27 -0.41
N PRO A 804 -7.00 12.68 0.45
CA PRO A 804 -6.74 14.09 0.76
C PRO A 804 -6.41 14.96 -0.46
N ALA A 805 -5.82 14.37 -1.50
CA ALA A 805 -5.52 15.04 -2.77
C ALA A 805 -6.76 15.69 -3.41
N LEU A 806 -7.96 15.16 -3.16
CA LEU A 806 -9.20 15.71 -3.70
C LEU A 806 -9.54 17.11 -3.16
N LYS A 807 -8.99 17.50 -1.99
CA LYS A 807 -9.25 18.81 -1.36
C LYS A 807 -8.48 19.95 -2.01
N ALA A 808 -7.30 19.66 -2.57
CA ALA A 808 -6.35 20.65 -3.05
C ALA A 808 -5.98 20.43 -4.53
N LYS A 809 -6.95 19.95 -5.32
CA LYS A 809 -6.79 19.78 -6.77
C LYS A 809 -6.39 21.12 -7.41
N PRO A 810 -5.38 21.12 -8.30
CA PRO A 810 -5.04 22.31 -9.07
C PRO A 810 -6.18 22.67 -10.03
N THR A 811 -6.38 23.97 -10.24
CA THR A 811 -7.22 24.49 -11.31
C THR A 811 -6.36 25.04 -12.44
N VAL A 812 -6.64 24.63 -13.68
CA VAL A 812 -6.08 25.19 -14.91
C VAL A 812 -7.07 26.22 -15.46
N PHE A 813 -6.80 27.50 -15.21
CA PHE A 813 -7.56 28.60 -15.77
C PHE A 813 -7.08 28.92 -17.18
N LEU A 814 -7.98 28.86 -18.17
CA LEU A 814 -7.67 29.22 -19.55
C LEU A 814 -8.11 30.67 -19.83
N ALA A 815 -7.16 31.56 -20.04
CA ALA A 815 -7.41 32.95 -20.43
C ALA A 815 -6.98 33.16 -21.89
N ALA A 816 -7.97 33.22 -22.79
CA ALA A 816 -7.70 33.23 -24.23
C ALA A 816 -8.90 33.74 -25.06
N ASP A 817 -8.82 33.52 -26.38
CA ASP A 817 -9.80 33.95 -27.38
C ASP A 817 -10.69 32.80 -27.91
N SER A 818 -11.29 33.01 -29.10
CA SER A 818 -12.22 32.08 -29.75
C SER A 818 -11.61 30.73 -30.07
N THR A 819 -10.30 30.63 -30.21
CA THR A 819 -9.64 29.37 -30.53
C THR A 819 -9.55 28.41 -29.34
N VAL A 820 -9.83 28.90 -28.12
CA VAL A 820 -9.73 28.14 -26.86
C VAL A 820 -11.10 27.98 -26.19
N GLN A 821 -12.02 28.93 -26.40
CA GLN A 821 -13.36 29.01 -25.83
C GLN A 821 -14.14 27.68 -25.85
N SER A 822 -14.93 27.46 -24.80
CA SER A 822 -16.02 26.48 -24.77
C SER A 822 -17.27 27.04 -25.45
N TYR A 823 -17.74 26.34 -26.48
CA TYR A 823 -18.91 26.70 -27.25
C TYR A 823 -20.15 25.92 -26.82
N ALA A 824 -21.31 26.54 -26.95
CA ALA A 824 -22.58 25.91 -26.62
C ALA A 824 -22.92 24.79 -27.62
N PRO A 825 -23.70 23.76 -27.22
CA PRO A 825 -24.02 22.63 -28.09
C PRO A 825 -24.67 23.00 -29.44
N ASP A 826 -25.39 24.12 -29.51
CA ASP A 826 -26.06 24.64 -30.71
C ASP A 826 -25.11 25.36 -31.67
N GLU A 827 -23.89 25.70 -31.23
CA GLU A 827 -22.83 26.27 -32.07
C GLU A 827 -21.97 25.20 -32.76
N ALA A 828 -22.20 23.91 -32.45
CA ALA A 828 -21.49 22.80 -33.06
C ALA A 828 -21.57 22.85 -34.61
N PRO A 829 -20.48 22.52 -35.33
CA PRO A 829 -19.25 21.91 -34.85
C PRO A 829 -18.16 22.89 -34.38
N LEU A 830 -18.44 24.19 -34.22
CA LEU A 830 -17.47 25.17 -33.72
C LEU A 830 -16.99 24.76 -32.32
N THR A 831 -15.68 24.72 -32.10
CA THR A 831 -15.10 24.20 -30.86
C THR A 831 -13.72 24.81 -30.64
N GLY A 832 -13.41 25.27 -29.43
CA GLY A 832 -12.05 25.67 -29.05
C GLY A 832 -11.20 24.48 -28.59
N TRP A 833 -9.88 24.54 -28.73
CA TRP A 833 -9.02 23.45 -28.25
C TRP A 833 -9.06 23.31 -26.72
N GLY A 834 -9.29 24.41 -25.98
CA GLY A 834 -9.48 24.39 -24.52
C GLY A 834 -10.69 23.57 -24.09
N GLN A 835 -11.79 23.62 -24.85
CA GLN A 835 -12.98 22.78 -24.64
C GLN A 835 -12.70 21.28 -24.76
N GLN A 836 -11.67 20.88 -25.51
CA GLN A 836 -11.30 19.48 -25.73
C GLN A 836 -10.17 19.00 -24.82
N LEU A 837 -9.55 19.89 -24.04
CA LEU A 837 -8.37 19.58 -23.25
C LEU A 837 -8.62 18.48 -22.21
N TRP A 838 -9.78 18.48 -21.55
CA TRP A 838 -10.14 17.46 -20.55
C TRP A 838 -10.14 16.03 -21.13
N ARG A 839 -10.40 15.86 -22.43
CA ARG A 839 -10.36 14.55 -23.09
C ARG A 839 -8.96 13.97 -23.20
N CYS A 840 -7.94 14.80 -22.99
CA CYS A 840 -6.54 14.39 -22.99
C CYS A 840 -6.03 14.10 -21.56
N ALA A 841 -6.84 14.33 -20.52
CA ALA A 841 -6.45 14.07 -19.14
C ALA A 841 -6.73 12.62 -18.72
N GLY A 842 -5.93 12.09 -17.80
CA GLY A 842 -6.27 10.88 -17.04
C GLY A 842 -7.60 11.06 -16.31
N GLY A 843 -8.43 10.01 -16.28
CA GLY A 843 -9.76 10.08 -15.67
C GLY A 843 -10.80 10.87 -16.48
N ALA A 844 -10.56 11.15 -17.77
CA ALA A 844 -11.49 11.86 -18.65
C ALA A 844 -12.92 11.28 -18.65
N ALA A 845 -13.06 9.97 -18.45
CA ALA A 845 -14.37 9.34 -18.34
C ALA A 845 -15.21 9.92 -17.18
N LEU A 846 -14.58 10.27 -16.07
CA LEU A 846 -15.24 10.85 -14.90
C LEU A 846 -15.44 12.37 -14.98
N CYS A 847 -15.09 12.99 -16.11
CA CYS A 847 -15.19 14.44 -16.24
C CYS A 847 -16.64 14.90 -16.06
N ARG A 848 -16.86 15.89 -15.19
CA ARG A 848 -18.13 16.60 -15.08
C ARG A 848 -17.96 17.99 -15.66
N ALA A 849 -18.84 18.37 -16.58
CA ALA A 849 -18.87 19.70 -17.18
C ALA A 849 -20.02 20.53 -16.59
N ASP A 850 -19.69 21.68 -16.01
CA ASP A 850 -20.63 22.62 -15.42
C ASP A 850 -20.13 24.07 -15.51
N HIS A 851 -20.80 24.99 -14.81
CA HIS A 851 -20.40 26.38 -14.68
C HIS A 851 -19.94 26.65 -13.25
N ARG A 852 -18.91 27.47 -13.08
CA ARG A 852 -18.49 27.90 -11.75
C ARG A 852 -19.61 28.73 -11.10
N GLU A 853 -19.99 28.33 -9.89
CA GLU A 853 -21.02 29.03 -9.12
C GLU A 853 -20.66 30.51 -8.94
N GLY A 854 -21.61 31.41 -9.21
CA GLY A 854 -21.42 32.85 -9.08
C GLY A 854 -20.55 33.51 -10.16
N CYS A 855 -20.08 32.77 -11.18
CA CYS A 855 -19.33 33.36 -12.29
C CYS A 855 -20.22 34.34 -13.09
N PRO A 856 -19.79 35.60 -13.31
CA PRO A 856 -20.58 36.59 -14.04
C PRO A 856 -20.53 36.39 -15.57
N PHE A 857 -19.74 35.44 -16.06
CA PHE A 857 -19.45 35.26 -17.47
C PHE A 857 -20.04 33.94 -18.00
N PRO A 858 -21.17 33.97 -18.74
CA PRO A 858 -21.91 32.75 -19.09
C PRO A 858 -21.19 31.81 -20.06
N GLN A 859 -20.15 32.27 -20.76
CA GLN A 859 -19.34 31.40 -21.62
C GLN A 859 -18.32 30.54 -20.87
N GLU A 860 -18.08 30.83 -19.58
CA GLU A 860 -17.15 30.03 -18.77
C GLU A 860 -17.65 28.60 -18.72
N THR A 861 -16.76 27.62 -18.77
CA THR A 861 -17.15 26.22 -18.56
C THR A 861 -16.07 25.52 -17.77
N ARG A 862 -16.48 24.86 -16.71
CA ARG A 862 -15.64 24.13 -15.79
C ARG A 862 -15.72 22.63 -16.09
N TYR A 863 -14.56 22.00 -16.23
CA TYR A 863 -14.38 20.57 -16.42
C TYR A 863 -13.67 20.00 -15.18
N THR A 864 -14.42 19.32 -14.33
CA THR A 864 -13.91 18.73 -13.09
C THR A 864 -13.49 17.28 -13.34
N LEU A 865 -12.19 17.00 -13.18
CA LEU A 865 -11.59 15.67 -13.28
C LEU A 865 -11.16 15.18 -11.89
N PRO A 866 -10.79 13.88 -11.73
CA PRO A 866 -10.30 13.37 -10.46
C PRO A 866 -9.05 14.12 -9.95
N ALA A 867 -8.07 14.37 -10.84
CA ALA A 867 -6.78 14.94 -10.47
C ALA A 867 -6.63 16.46 -10.68
N LEU A 868 -7.51 17.10 -11.46
CA LEU A 868 -7.46 18.55 -11.69
C LEU A 868 -8.84 19.12 -12.09
N VAL A 869 -8.95 20.44 -12.10
CA VAL A 869 -10.07 21.17 -12.70
C VAL A 869 -9.55 21.98 -13.88
N ILE A 870 -10.26 22.01 -15.01
CA ILE A 870 -10.03 22.96 -16.10
C ILE A 870 -11.14 23.98 -16.09
N ASP A 871 -10.82 25.25 -15.88
CA ASP A 871 -11.78 26.36 -15.86
C ASP A 871 -11.56 27.21 -17.12
N ASN A 872 -12.38 26.96 -18.14
CA ASN A 872 -12.22 27.60 -19.44
C ASN A 872 -12.90 28.97 -19.46
N CYS A 873 -12.14 29.99 -19.08
CA CYS A 873 -12.59 31.39 -19.07
C CYS A 873 -12.41 32.11 -20.42
N ALA A 874 -11.97 31.42 -21.47
CA ALA A 874 -11.68 32.02 -22.77
C ALA A 874 -12.95 32.57 -23.45
N MET A 875 -12.79 33.68 -24.19
CA MET A 875 -13.92 34.35 -24.85
C MET A 875 -13.56 34.86 -26.24
N GLY A 876 -14.41 34.52 -27.20
CA GLY A 876 -14.27 34.89 -28.60
C GLY A 876 -14.09 36.39 -28.82
N GLY A 877 -13.13 36.69 -29.70
CA GLY A 877 -12.82 38.06 -30.11
C GLY A 877 -12.06 38.91 -29.10
N ARG A 878 -11.58 38.35 -27.98
CA ARG A 878 -10.80 39.14 -27.01
C ARG A 878 -9.31 39.12 -27.34
N SER A 879 -8.65 40.24 -27.06
CA SER A 879 -7.19 40.40 -27.02
C SER A 879 -6.69 40.33 -25.58
N SER A 880 -5.37 40.30 -25.39
CA SER A 880 -4.74 40.42 -24.07
C SER A 880 -5.14 41.71 -23.31
N ARG A 881 -5.59 42.75 -24.03
CA ARG A 881 -6.09 44.00 -23.45
C ARG A 881 -7.58 43.91 -23.10
N THR A 882 -8.44 43.63 -24.09
CA THR A 882 -9.89 43.68 -23.89
C THR A 882 -10.39 42.62 -22.91
N PHE A 883 -9.71 41.46 -22.82
CA PHE A 883 -10.04 40.45 -21.81
C PHE A 883 -9.93 41.00 -20.38
N ARG A 884 -8.90 41.82 -20.13
CA ARG A 884 -8.69 42.49 -18.84
C ARG A 884 -9.68 43.63 -18.61
N GLU A 885 -9.92 44.46 -19.63
CA GLU A 885 -10.84 45.61 -19.54
C GLU A 885 -12.28 45.17 -19.23
N GLU A 886 -12.68 43.96 -19.64
CA GLU A 886 -13.98 43.36 -19.30
C GLU A 886 -14.05 42.75 -17.89
N GLY A 887 -12.98 42.79 -17.11
CA GLY A 887 -12.93 42.24 -15.75
C GLY A 887 -12.71 40.72 -15.67
N ARG A 888 -12.49 40.03 -16.79
CA ARG A 888 -12.33 38.56 -16.83
C ARG A 888 -11.05 38.10 -16.12
N LEU A 889 -9.96 38.85 -16.25
CA LEU A 889 -8.74 38.57 -15.50
C LEU A 889 -8.93 38.78 -14.00
N ALA A 890 -9.70 39.80 -13.59
CA ALA A 890 -9.97 40.07 -12.17
C ALA A 890 -10.84 38.97 -11.54
N ASP A 891 -11.79 38.44 -12.31
CA ASP A 891 -12.57 37.27 -11.92
C ASP A 891 -11.68 36.03 -11.73
N ILE A 892 -10.81 35.70 -12.70
CA ILE A 892 -9.81 34.63 -12.53
C ILE A 892 -8.93 34.88 -11.30
N GLU A 893 -8.37 36.08 -11.15
CA GLU A 893 -7.50 36.45 -10.03
C GLU A 893 -8.19 36.30 -8.67
N SER A 894 -9.52 36.47 -8.60
CA SER A 894 -10.27 36.26 -7.36
C SER A 894 -10.40 34.78 -6.97
N GLN A 895 -10.24 33.87 -7.92
CA GLN A 895 -10.39 32.42 -7.74
C GLN A 895 -9.05 31.68 -7.65
N LEU A 896 -7.96 32.26 -8.15
CA LEU A 896 -6.63 31.66 -8.10
C LEU A 896 -6.20 31.42 -6.65
N LYS A 897 -5.69 30.20 -6.42
CA LYS A 897 -5.03 29.77 -5.18
C LYS A 897 -3.63 29.22 -5.48
N PRO A 898 -2.76 29.09 -4.46
CA PRO A 898 -1.48 28.43 -4.63
C PRO A 898 -1.61 27.06 -5.30
N GLY A 899 -0.74 26.77 -6.27
CA GLY A 899 -0.75 25.52 -7.05
C GLY A 899 -1.62 25.54 -8.32
N ASP A 900 -2.42 26.58 -8.54
CA ASP A 900 -3.18 26.73 -9.79
C ASP A 900 -2.27 27.12 -10.98
N TYR A 901 -2.78 26.88 -12.18
CA TYR A 901 -2.14 27.26 -13.44
C TYR A 901 -2.99 28.30 -14.16
N LEU A 902 -2.39 29.44 -14.52
CA LEU A 902 -2.98 30.42 -15.41
C LEU A 902 -2.38 30.24 -16.81
N VAL A 903 -3.11 29.56 -17.69
CA VAL A 903 -2.70 29.31 -19.07
C VAL A 903 -3.21 30.44 -19.96
N VAL A 904 -2.30 31.21 -20.55
CA VAL A 904 -2.63 32.41 -21.32
C VAL A 904 -2.26 32.21 -22.78
N GLN A 905 -3.25 32.33 -23.67
CA GLN A 905 -3.05 32.31 -25.12
C GLN A 905 -3.72 33.52 -25.77
N PHE A 906 -2.91 34.45 -26.26
CA PHE A 906 -3.37 35.62 -27.02
C PHE A 906 -2.43 35.88 -28.21
N GLY A 907 -2.88 36.70 -29.16
CA GLY A 907 -2.12 37.03 -30.36
C GLY A 907 -2.99 37.17 -31.61
N HIS A 908 -4.04 36.35 -31.77
CA HIS A 908 -4.91 36.40 -32.94
C HIS A 908 -5.60 37.76 -33.09
N ASN A 909 -6.24 38.23 -32.01
CA ASN A 909 -6.94 39.51 -32.01
C ASN A 909 -6.00 40.71 -31.78
N ASP A 910 -4.93 40.50 -31.00
CA ASP A 910 -3.91 41.52 -30.71
C ASP A 910 -3.17 41.97 -31.98
N ALA A 911 -2.94 41.05 -32.92
CA ALA A 911 -2.22 41.32 -34.15
C ALA A 911 -3.06 41.98 -35.26
N ASN A 912 -4.34 42.31 -35.00
CA ASN A 912 -5.24 42.86 -36.00
C ASN A 912 -5.38 44.40 -35.89
N PRO A 913 -4.65 45.21 -36.70
CA PRO A 913 -4.72 46.67 -36.62
C PRO A 913 -6.06 47.25 -37.09
N ASP A 914 -6.86 46.50 -37.85
CA ASP A 914 -8.18 46.93 -38.33
C ASP A 914 -9.25 46.95 -37.22
N LYS A 915 -8.90 46.45 -36.02
CA LYS A 915 -9.73 46.45 -34.81
C LYS A 915 -9.02 47.21 -33.68
N PRO A 916 -8.97 48.56 -33.72
CA PRO A 916 -8.20 49.36 -32.77
C PRO A 916 -8.52 49.07 -31.30
N GLU A 917 -9.77 48.69 -31.01
CA GLU A 917 -10.25 48.33 -29.68
C GLU A 917 -9.60 47.04 -29.13
N ARG A 918 -9.13 46.13 -29.99
CA ARG A 918 -8.43 44.88 -29.62
C ARG A 918 -6.94 44.87 -29.97
N TYR A 919 -6.48 45.78 -30.82
CA TYR A 919 -5.10 45.79 -31.31
C TYR A 919 -4.06 46.10 -30.21
N VAL A 920 -2.99 45.30 -30.18
CA VAL A 920 -1.78 45.52 -29.38
C VAL A 920 -0.56 45.30 -30.27
N ALA A 921 0.26 46.33 -30.45
CA ALA A 921 1.48 46.22 -31.25
C ALA A 921 2.45 45.20 -30.66
N ALA A 922 3.21 44.49 -31.49
CA ALA A 922 4.12 43.43 -31.03
C ALA A 922 5.16 43.93 -30.01
N ALA A 923 5.61 45.19 -30.13
CA ALA A 923 6.52 45.83 -29.18
C ALA A 923 5.90 46.04 -27.79
N ASP A 924 4.59 46.24 -27.72
CA ASP A 924 3.83 46.47 -26.48
C ASP A 924 3.21 45.17 -25.93
N PHE A 925 3.27 44.07 -26.68
CA PHE A 925 2.61 42.81 -26.33
C PHE A 925 3.17 42.19 -25.04
N GLY A 926 4.48 42.27 -24.80
CA GLY A 926 5.05 41.85 -23.51
C GLY A 926 4.51 42.67 -22.34
N ALA A 927 4.27 43.97 -22.52
CA ALA A 927 3.67 44.81 -21.49
C ALA A 927 2.20 44.48 -21.25
N SER A 928 1.45 44.10 -22.29
CA SER A 928 0.03 43.71 -22.13
C SER A 928 -0.16 42.40 -21.37
N LEU A 929 0.83 41.50 -21.40
CA LEU A 929 0.86 40.23 -20.64
C LEU A 929 1.24 40.39 -19.16
N ARG A 930 1.86 41.50 -18.77
CA ARG A 930 2.36 41.72 -17.39
C ARG A 930 1.29 41.59 -16.30
N PRO A 931 0.06 42.10 -16.47
CA PRO A 931 -0.98 41.92 -15.45
C PRO A 931 -1.39 40.45 -15.22
N TYR A 932 -1.24 39.58 -16.21
CA TYR A 932 -1.48 38.14 -16.03
C TYR A 932 -0.39 37.50 -15.16
N LEU A 933 0.87 37.93 -15.34
CA LEU A 933 1.98 37.52 -14.48
C LEU A 933 1.79 38.00 -13.04
N GLU A 934 1.35 39.24 -12.87
CA GLU A 934 1.08 39.83 -11.56
C GLU A 934 -0.07 39.11 -10.85
N ALA A 935 -1.17 38.84 -11.54
CA ALA A 935 -2.31 38.08 -11.00
C ALA A 935 -1.92 36.65 -10.59
N ALA A 936 -1.11 35.96 -11.39
CA ALA A 936 -0.63 34.62 -11.04
C ALA A 936 0.29 34.67 -9.80
N ARG A 937 1.28 35.58 -9.78
CA ARG A 937 2.24 35.70 -8.68
C ARG A 937 1.59 36.17 -7.37
N SER A 938 0.64 37.10 -7.43
CA SER A 938 -0.05 37.62 -6.24
C SER A 938 -0.86 36.54 -5.52
N ARG A 939 -1.24 35.48 -6.24
CA ARG A 939 -2.06 34.36 -5.74
C ARG A 939 -1.28 33.04 -5.59
N GLY A 940 0.02 33.03 -5.88
CA GLY A 940 0.86 31.82 -5.79
C GLY A 940 0.60 30.80 -6.90
N ALA A 941 0.00 31.21 -8.02
CA ALA A 941 -0.25 30.39 -9.20
C ALA A 941 0.89 30.48 -10.22
N LEU A 942 1.00 29.49 -11.11
CA LEU A 942 1.98 29.48 -12.21
C LEU A 942 1.36 30.04 -13.49
N LEU A 943 1.91 31.14 -14.02
CA LEU A 943 1.61 31.59 -15.38
C LEU A 943 2.28 30.67 -16.40
N VAL A 944 1.50 30.13 -17.34
CA VAL A 944 1.98 29.37 -18.49
C VAL A 944 1.59 30.12 -19.76
N LEU A 945 2.58 30.59 -20.52
CA LEU A 945 2.34 31.31 -21.77
C LEU A 945 2.27 30.33 -22.94
N VAL A 946 1.19 30.40 -23.70
CA VAL A 946 0.96 29.54 -24.86
C VAL A 946 0.85 30.42 -26.09
N SER A 947 1.67 30.16 -27.10
CA SER A 947 1.63 30.92 -28.35
C SER A 947 0.33 30.62 -29.13
N PRO A 948 -0.25 31.59 -29.87
CA PRO A 948 -1.47 31.40 -30.64
C PRO A 948 -1.35 30.25 -31.66
N ILE A 949 -2.37 29.38 -31.73
CA ILE A 949 -2.45 28.29 -32.71
C ILE A 949 -2.37 28.79 -34.16
N ALA A 950 -1.85 27.95 -35.05
CA ALA A 950 -1.77 28.24 -36.48
C ALA A 950 -3.13 28.57 -37.09
N MET A 951 -3.14 29.57 -37.97
CA MET A 951 -4.23 29.74 -38.94
C MET A 951 -4.01 28.75 -40.10
N ARG A 952 -5.09 28.39 -40.79
CA ARG A 952 -5.04 27.54 -41.98
C ARG A 952 -4.55 28.33 -43.20
N GLU A 953 -3.26 28.68 -43.17
CA GLU A 953 -2.54 29.34 -44.25
C GLU A 953 -1.44 28.42 -44.77
N PHE A 954 -1.22 28.41 -46.09
CA PHE A 954 -0.21 27.56 -46.72
C PHE A 954 0.56 28.37 -47.77
N ASP A 955 1.88 28.21 -47.80
CA ASP A 955 2.69 28.73 -48.88
C ASP A 955 2.59 27.86 -50.15
N GLU A 956 3.26 28.29 -51.22
CA GLU A 956 3.27 27.60 -52.51
C GLU A 956 3.85 26.17 -52.44
N THR A 957 4.60 25.84 -51.39
CA THR A 957 5.18 24.50 -51.16
C THR A 957 4.24 23.59 -50.36
N GLY A 958 3.08 24.10 -49.94
CA GLY A 958 2.13 23.39 -49.09
C GLY A 958 2.53 23.39 -47.61
N ARG A 959 3.45 24.28 -47.20
CA ARG A 959 3.86 24.43 -45.80
C ARG A 959 3.02 25.48 -45.11
N CYS A 960 2.52 25.15 -43.92
CA CYS A 960 1.83 26.09 -43.04
C CYS A 960 2.84 26.80 -42.13
N PRO A 961 2.99 28.13 -42.19
CA PRO A 961 3.90 28.85 -41.31
C PRO A 961 3.34 28.97 -39.90
N ALA A 962 4.22 29.08 -38.90
CA ALA A 962 3.80 29.44 -37.56
C ALA A 962 3.27 30.89 -37.56
N PRO A 963 2.10 31.15 -36.97
CA PRO A 963 1.38 32.41 -37.16
C PRO A 963 2.00 33.55 -36.33
N PHE A 964 1.67 34.80 -36.63
CA PHE A 964 1.97 35.99 -35.80
C PHE A 964 3.42 36.05 -35.26
N ALA A 965 4.42 35.86 -36.13
CA ALA A 965 5.82 35.66 -35.72
C ALA A 965 6.36 36.74 -34.76
N ALA A 966 6.01 38.02 -34.97
CA ALA A 966 6.43 39.12 -34.10
C ALA A 966 5.83 39.02 -32.69
N HIS A 967 4.52 38.78 -32.56
CA HIS A 967 3.85 38.59 -31.27
C HIS A 967 4.31 37.32 -30.56
N ARG A 968 4.53 36.22 -31.30
CA ARG A 968 5.11 34.98 -30.75
C ARG A 968 6.51 35.21 -30.18
N ALA A 969 7.38 35.92 -30.92
CA ALA A 969 8.72 36.26 -30.45
C ALA A 969 8.69 37.17 -29.21
N ALA A 970 7.78 38.15 -29.17
CA ALA A 970 7.58 39.03 -28.02
C ALA A 970 7.10 38.26 -26.78
N MET A 971 6.15 37.33 -26.93
CA MET A 971 5.67 36.46 -25.84
C MET A 971 6.79 35.56 -25.31
N ALA A 972 7.56 34.92 -26.19
CA ALA A 972 8.69 34.07 -25.79
C ALA A 972 9.81 34.87 -25.09
N ALA A 973 10.07 36.10 -25.54
CA ALA A 973 11.03 37.00 -24.89
C ALA A 973 10.56 37.39 -23.49
N PHE A 974 9.30 37.83 -23.36
CA PHE A 974 8.69 38.12 -22.06
C PHE A 974 8.73 36.92 -21.12
N ALA A 975 8.45 35.71 -21.64
CA ALA A 975 8.47 34.48 -20.86
C ALA A 975 9.86 34.21 -20.26
N ARG A 976 10.89 34.27 -21.10
CA ARG A 976 12.29 34.09 -20.72
C ARG A 976 12.77 35.14 -19.72
N GLU A 977 12.42 36.41 -19.94
CA GLU A 977 12.79 37.52 -19.05
C GLU A 977 12.19 37.39 -17.64
N ASN A 978 11.01 36.75 -17.53
CA ASN A 978 10.29 36.62 -16.26
C ASN A 978 10.34 35.21 -15.66
N GLY A 979 11.07 34.28 -16.29
CA GLY A 979 11.21 32.91 -15.80
C GLY A 979 9.88 32.13 -15.76
N VAL A 980 9.00 32.35 -16.75
CA VAL A 980 7.73 31.61 -16.87
C VAL A 980 7.78 30.61 -18.03
N PRO A 981 7.14 29.43 -17.92
CA PRO A 981 7.08 28.48 -19.01
C PRO A 981 6.41 29.06 -20.25
N PHE A 982 7.00 28.78 -21.42
CA PHE A 982 6.45 29.09 -22.73
C PHE A 982 6.25 27.79 -23.53
N LEU A 983 5.04 27.60 -24.04
CA LEU A 983 4.67 26.49 -24.91
C LEU A 983 4.38 27.03 -26.32
N ASP A 984 5.22 26.66 -27.28
CA ASP A 984 5.13 27.13 -28.67
C ASP A 984 4.09 26.37 -29.49
N LEU A 985 2.84 26.37 -29.02
CA LEU A 985 1.73 25.64 -29.63
C LEU A 985 1.45 26.06 -31.09
N GLY A 986 1.76 27.31 -31.46
CA GLY A 986 1.64 27.81 -32.83
C GLY A 986 2.59 27.10 -33.78
N ALA A 987 3.80 26.77 -33.34
CA ALA A 987 4.74 25.97 -34.12
C ALA A 987 4.28 24.51 -34.24
N GLU A 988 3.83 23.90 -33.14
CA GLU A 988 3.32 22.51 -33.14
C GLU A 988 2.10 22.34 -34.05
N THR A 989 1.15 23.28 -33.97
CA THR A 989 -0.07 23.26 -34.80
C THR A 989 0.21 23.58 -36.27
N ALA A 990 1.17 24.46 -36.57
CA ALA A 990 1.64 24.71 -37.94
C ALA A 990 2.33 23.47 -38.55
N ALA A 991 3.13 22.76 -37.75
CA ALA A 991 3.72 21.48 -38.17
C ALA A 991 2.63 20.42 -38.43
N ALA A 992 1.62 20.33 -37.56
CA ALA A 992 0.47 19.43 -37.75
C ALA A 992 -0.33 19.76 -39.02
N ASN A 993 -0.58 21.05 -39.29
CA ASN A 993 -1.23 21.51 -40.52
C ASN A 993 -0.41 21.15 -41.76
N THR A 994 0.90 21.40 -41.73
CA THR A 994 1.83 21.07 -42.82
C THR A 994 1.83 19.58 -43.12
N ALA A 995 1.90 18.73 -42.09
CA ALA A 995 1.90 17.29 -42.24
C ALA A 995 0.58 16.73 -42.82
N ALA A 996 -0.55 17.37 -42.52
CA ALA A 996 -1.85 16.96 -43.05
C ALA A 996 -2.16 17.54 -44.45
N GLY A 997 -1.58 18.69 -44.77
CA GLY A 997 -1.76 19.40 -46.02
C GLY A 997 -3.08 20.18 -46.14
N PRO A 998 -3.21 21.02 -47.18
CA PRO A 998 -4.31 21.97 -47.32
C PRO A 998 -5.70 21.34 -47.41
N LEU A 999 -5.83 20.16 -48.03
CA LEU A 999 -7.12 19.51 -48.23
C LEU A 999 -7.64 18.89 -46.94
N ARG A 1000 -6.81 18.14 -46.21
CA ARG A 1000 -7.25 17.45 -44.99
C ARG A 1000 -7.59 18.44 -43.87
N THR A 1001 -6.88 19.56 -43.82
CA THR A 1001 -7.09 20.60 -42.81
C THR A 1001 -8.44 21.33 -42.94
N THR A 1002 -9.17 21.24 -44.06
CA THR A 1002 -10.54 21.82 -44.12
C THR A 1002 -11.49 21.19 -43.10
N THR A 1003 -11.28 19.92 -42.76
CA THR A 1003 -12.05 19.22 -41.71
C THR A 1003 -11.68 19.63 -40.29
N TRP A 1004 -10.60 20.38 -40.12
CA TRP A 1004 -10.12 20.83 -38.80
C TRP A 1004 -10.60 22.23 -38.46
N TYR A 1005 -10.89 23.05 -39.48
CA TYR A 1005 -11.31 24.44 -39.33
C TYR A 1005 -12.77 24.62 -39.75
N ARG A 1006 -13.45 25.61 -39.18
CA ARG A 1006 -14.88 25.86 -39.37
C ARG A 1006 -15.21 26.11 -40.85
N GLN A 1007 -16.27 25.47 -41.32
CA GLN A 1007 -16.89 25.82 -42.59
C GLN A 1007 -18.11 26.73 -42.32
N LEU A 1008 -18.22 27.82 -43.08
CA LEU A 1008 -19.34 28.74 -42.97
C LEU A 1008 -20.56 28.20 -43.75
N PRO A 1009 -21.79 28.65 -43.42
CA PRO A 1009 -23.01 28.15 -44.06
C PRO A 1009 -23.07 28.35 -45.59
N ASP A 1010 -22.33 29.34 -46.11
CA ASP A 1010 -22.20 29.62 -47.54
C ASP A 1010 -21.17 28.72 -48.26
N GLY A 1011 -20.58 27.77 -47.54
CA GLY A 1011 -19.57 26.83 -48.02
C GLY A 1011 -18.14 27.36 -47.97
N SER A 1012 -17.93 28.63 -47.61
CA SER A 1012 -16.59 29.21 -47.49
C SER A 1012 -15.86 28.70 -46.24
N GLN A 1013 -14.52 28.75 -46.28
CA GLN A 1013 -13.68 28.24 -45.20
C GLN A 1013 -13.28 29.38 -44.27
N ASP A 1014 -13.59 29.23 -42.99
CA ASP A 1014 -12.97 30.01 -41.92
C ASP A 1014 -11.61 29.35 -41.61
N ASN A 1015 -10.52 30.11 -41.72
CA ASN A 1015 -9.15 29.61 -41.53
C ASN A 1015 -8.62 29.91 -40.12
N ALA A 1016 -9.42 30.50 -39.23
CA ALA A 1016 -9.01 30.83 -37.87
C ALA A 1016 -9.68 29.92 -36.83
N HIS A 1017 -10.97 29.64 -37.00
CA HIS A 1017 -11.75 28.90 -36.01
C HIS A 1017 -11.76 27.39 -36.27
N LEU A 1018 -11.77 26.60 -35.20
CA LEU A 1018 -11.68 25.14 -35.29
C LEU A 1018 -13.05 24.46 -35.27
N GLN A 1019 -13.09 23.26 -35.83
CA GLN A 1019 -14.13 22.26 -35.55
C GLN A 1019 -13.62 21.26 -34.50
N THR A 1020 -14.52 20.45 -33.93
CA THR A 1020 -14.18 19.44 -32.90
C THR A 1020 -12.95 18.58 -33.24
N ALA A 1021 -12.81 18.11 -34.49
CA ALA A 1021 -11.66 17.31 -34.91
C ALA A 1021 -10.33 18.08 -34.85
N GLY A 1022 -10.33 19.36 -35.25
CA GLY A 1022 -9.17 20.23 -35.17
C GLY A 1022 -8.84 20.61 -33.72
N ALA A 1023 -9.87 20.97 -32.94
CA ALA A 1023 -9.76 21.30 -31.53
C ALA A 1023 -9.13 20.18 -30.70
N LEU A 1024 -9.58 18.93 -30.86
CA LEU A 1024 -9.00 17.79 -30.15
C LEU A 1024 -7.54 17.54 -30.58
N ARG A 1025 -7.25 17.69 -31.88
CA ARG A 1025 -5.87 17.55 -32.38
C ARG A 1025 -4.95 18.63 -31.80
N PHE A 1026 -5.44 19.85 -31.64
CA PHE A 1026 -4.65 20.96 -31.10
C PHE A 1026 -4.52 20.88 -29.58
N ALA A 1027 -5.52 20.35 -28.88
CA ALA A 1027 -5.39 19.97 -27.47
C ALA A 1027 -4.27 18.91 -27.27
N ARG A 1028 -4.20 17.90 -28.14
CA ARG A 1028 -3.08 16.92 -28.13
C ARG A 1028 -1.73 17.57 -28.45
N ALA A 1029 -1.70 18.56 -29.34
CA ALA A 1029 -0.49 19.32 -29.61
C ALA A 1029 -0.05 20.17 -28.40
N PHE A 1030 -0.99 20.69 -27.61
CA PHE A 1030 -0.70 21.34 -26.32
C PHE A 1030 -0.07 20.35 -25.34
N VAL A 1031 -0.62 19.14 -25.21
CA VAL A 1031 -0.04 18.08 -24.36
C VAL A 1031 1.37 17.71 -24.84
N ALA A 1032 1.58 17.56 -26.15
CA ALA A 1032 2.92 17.30 -26.69
C ALA A 1032 3.90 18.45 -26.39
N ALA A 1033 3.46 19.71 -26.49
CA ALA A 1033 4.29 20.88 -26.15
C ALA A 1033 4.63 20.91 -24.65
N LEU A 1034 3.67 20.56 -23.80
CA LEU A 1034 3.84 20.44 -22.35
C LEU A 1034 4.93 19.42 -21.99
N HIS A 1035 4.94 18.25 -22.64
CA HIS A 1035 5.95 17.20 -22.42
C HIS A 1035 7.33 17.53 -22.99
N LYS A 1036 7.43 18.41 -24.00
CA LYS A 1036 8.72 18.93 -24.49
C LYS A 1036 9.34 19.96 -23.55
N ASN A 1037 8.55 20.54 -22.65
CA ASN A 1037 9.03 21.52 -21.68
C ASN A 1037 9.55 20.80 -20.43
N THR A 1038 10.77 21.11 -19.99
CA THR A 1038 11.43 20.45 -18.86
C THR A 1038 11.32 21.24 -17.54
N ASP A 1039 10.48 22.28 -17.48
CA ASP A 1039 10.24 23.02 -16.25
C ASP A 1039 9.57 22.11 -15.21
N PRO A 1040 10.15 21.89 -14.02
CA PRO A 1040 9.61 20.97 -13.01
C PRO A 1040 8.27 21.44 -12.45
N ARG A 1041 7.96 22.75 -12.53
CA ARG A 1041 6.67 23.28 -12.06
C ARG A 1041 5.48 22.80 -12.91
N LEU A 1042 5.76 22.17 -14.05
CA LEU A 1042 4.78 21.55 -14.95
C LEU A 1042 4.68 20.02 -14.78
N ASP A 1043 5.41 19.41 -13.84
CA ASP A 1043 5.40 17.95 -13.61
C ASP A 1043 4.00 17.41 -13.36
N LEU A 1044 3.22 18.10 -12.51
CA LEU A 1044 1.84 17.73 -12.23
C LEU A 1044 0.97 17.73 -13.50
N LEU A 1045 1.08 18.76 -14.35
CA LEU A 1045 0.33 18.80 -15.62
C LEU A 1045 0.79 17.68 -16.56
N ARG A 1046 2.10 17.41 -16.67
CA ARG A 1046 2.61 16.29 -17.49
C ARG A 1046 2.10 14.95 -17.00
N ALA A 1047 2.03 14.76 -15.68
CA ALA A 1047 1.46 13.56 -15.09
C ALA A 1047 -0.03 13.45 -15.47
N VAL A 1048 -0.83 14.49 -15.25
CA VAL A 1048 -2.28 14.43 -15.51
C VAL A 1048 -2.62 14.31 -17.01
N PHE A 1049 -1.83 14.91 -17.89
CA PHE A 1049 -1.99 14.81 -19.34
C PHE A 1049 -0.95 13.86 -19.95
N PRO A 1050 -1.17 12.53 -19.93
CA PRO A 1050 -0.22 11.57 -20.51
C PRO A 1050 -0.09 11.74 -22.03
N LEU A 1051 1.05 11.33 -22.57
CA LEU A 1051 1.37 11.39 -24.00
C LEU A 1051 0.52 10.47 -24.88
#